data_AF-A0A7J8KG87-F1
#
_entry.id   AF-A0A7J8KG87-F1
#
_cell.length_a   1.000
_cell.length_b   1.000
_cell.length_c   1.000
_cell.angle_alpha   90.00
_cell.angle_beta   90.00
_cell.angle_gamma   90.00
#
_symmetry.space_group_name_H-M   'P 1'
#
loop_
_entity.id
_entity.type
_entity.pdbx_description
1 polymer ?
#
loop_
_entity_poly.entity_id
_entity_poly.type
_entity_poly.pdbx_seq_one_letter_code
_entity_poly.pdbx_strand_id
1 'polypeptide(L)'
;MSLAAYCVICCRRIGTSTSPPKSSNYWKDIRNIIKVTGSLILGGSLFLTYEALALKKSLTLDTQVVEREKMKSYIYVNTVPIDKRENHGILYQARKELHKAVRKVLATSAKILQGPFADTFSTVDLEEHECAVWLLLRKSRSDDSAARAQAVREMLAARHWHDYQYRTIAQACDLRTVIGLARSKESDLRFFLRPPPLPSLKEDSTIEEELRHLLASLPQTELDECIRYFTSLALSESSQSLAAQKGGLWCFGGNGLPYAESFGEVPSAAVEMFCLDALVKHSEISTHCDKIEANGGLQLLQRLYQLHKDCPKVQRNIMRIIGNMALNEHLHSPIVQSGWVSILAEAMKSQDIMEASHAARTLANLDRETVREKYQDGVYVLHPQYRTSQPIKADVLFVHGLMGAAFKTWRQQDNDQVLNDQVSEDESRYTACWPKTWLARDCPTLRIISVEYDTSLSDWRARCPMERKSIAFRSNELLRKLRAAGVGDRPVIWVSHSMGGLLVKKMLLEASRKPELSTVISNTRGMVFYSVPHRGSHLAEFSVNVRYLLFPSLEVKELSKDSPALKTLQDDFLKFAKDKNFQVLNFVETLPTSIGSMIKLHVVPVESADLGIGDLIPVDVNHLNICKPEKKDAFLYQRTLRFIRETLAKDLEN
;
A
#
# COMPACT_ATOMS: atom_id res chain seq x y z
N MET A 1 39.20 -9.17 35.63
CA MET A 1 40.58 -9.02 36.14
C MET A 1 41.04 -7.61 35.83
N SER A 2 41.12 -6.72 36.82
CA SER A 2 41.33 -5.28 36.60
C SER A 2 42.79 -4.96 36.29
N LEU A 3 43.01 -3.85 35.58
CA LEU A 3 44.30 -3.24 35.23
C LEU A 3 45.29 -3.14 36.42
N ALA A 4 44.79 -3.15 37.65
CA ALA A 4 45.57 -3.15 38.88
C ALA A 4 46.43 -4.43 39.07
N ALA A 5 45.99 -5.58 38.55
CA ALA A 5 46.76 -6.84 38.64
C ALA A 5 47.98 -6.84 37.72
N TYR A 6 47.95 -6.10 36.60
CA TYR A 6 49.07 -6.01 35.65
C TYR A 6 50.20 -5.10 36.15
N CYS A 7 49.86 -4.03 36.87
CA CYS A 7 50.85 -3.11 37.46
C CYS A 7 51.66 -3.73 38.62
N VAL A 8 51.07 -4.67 39.37
CA VAL A 8 51.76 -5.37 40.47
C VAL A 8 52.77 -6.40 39.95
N ILE A 9 52.53 -6.98 38.77
CA ILE A 9 53.43 -7.96 38.14
C ILE A 9 54.66 -7.27 37.52
N CYS A 10 54.54 -6.03 37.04
CA CYS A 10 55.67 -5.28 36.48
C CYS A 10 56.66 -4.76 37.54
N CYS A 11 56.29 -4.72 38.83
CA CYS A 11 57.16 -4.22 39.90
C CYS A 11 58.07 -5.29 40.54
N ARG A 12 58.15 -6.52 39.98
CA ARG A 12 58.97 -7.61 40.54
C ARG A 12 60.24 -7.98 39.76
N ARG A 13 60.62 -7.19 38.76
CA ARG A 13 61.96 -7.29 38.14
C ARG A 13 62.55 -5.89 38.01
N ILE A 14 63.40 -5.55 38.96
CA ILE A 14 64.67 -4.82 38.83
C ILE A 14 65.11 -4.55 40.28
N GLY A 15 65.93 -5.46 40.81
CA GLY A 15 66.84 -5.15 41.90
C GLY A 15 68.23 -5.09 41.30
N THR A 16 68.95 -3.98 41.50
CA THR A 16 70.31 -3.94 42.09
C THR A 16 70.93 -2.54 41.92
N SER A 17 71.60 -2.10 42.98
CA SER A 17 72.70 -1.13 43.02
C SER A 17 72.41 0.39 43.12
N THR A 18 72.82 0.92 44.28
CA THR A 18 73.45 2.23 44.58
C THR A 18 72.61 3.50 44.83
N SER A 19 73.06 4.23 45.86
CA SER A 19 72.48 5.34 46.64
C SER A 19 72.18 6.66 45.88
N PRO A 20 71.43 7.62 46.49
CA PRO A 20 70.62 8.61 45.77
C PRO A 20 71.31 9.97 45.60
N PRO A 21 70.74 10.86 44.78
CA PRO A 21 70.67 12.28 45.13
C PRO A 21 69.23 12.75 45.30
N LYS A 22 69.08 13.62 46.30
CA LYS A 22 67.85 14.32 46.68
C LYS A 22 67.33 15.18 45.52
N SER A 23 66.03 15.14 45.29
CA SER A 23 65.30 16.21 44.59
C SER A 23 63.84 16.20 45.03
N SER A 24 63.44 17.22 45.79
CA SER A 24 62.10 17.35 46.37
C SER A 24 61.02 17.77 45.35
N ASN A 25 61.26 17.58 44.05
CA ASN A 25 60.31 17.97 43.00
C ASN A 25 59.41 16.82 42.52
N TYR A 26 59.80 15.56 42.75
CA TYR A 26 59.03 14.40 42.30
C TYR A 26 57.69 14.21 43.04
N TRP A 27 57.63 14.57 44.31
CA TRP A 27 56.42 14.43 45.15
C TRP A 27 55.37 15.53 44.90
N LYS A 28 55.76 16.69 44.37
CA LYS A 28 54.81 17.74 43.98
C LYS A 28 54.09 17.40 42.68
N ASP A 29 54.82 16.82 41.72
CA ASP A 29 54.24 16.42 40.44
C ASP A 29 53.32 15.20 40.58
N ILE A 30 53.69 14.21 41.40
CA ILE A 30 52.79 13.09 41.72
C ILE A 30 51.53 13.56 42.45
N ARG A 31 51.62 14.53 43.37
CA ARG A 31 50.46 15.05 44.09
C ARG A 31 49.54 15.90 43.19
N ASN A 32 50.09 16.60 42.20
CA ASN A 32 49.33 17.31 41.18
C ASN A 32 48.69 16.36 40.17
N ILE A 33 49.40 15.30 39.77
CA ILE A 33 48.85 14.22 38.93
C ILE A 33 47.73 13.51 39.70
N ILE A 34 47.88 13.16 40.98
CA ILE A 34 46.81 12.55 41.79
C ILE A 34 45.61 13.50 41.97
N LYS A 35 45.82 14.81 42.10
CA LYS A 35 44.73 15.80 42.18
C LYS A 35 43.98 16.00 40.86
N VAL A 36 44.69 15.97 39.73
CA VAL A 36 44.11 16.14 38.38
C VAL A 36 43.45 14.85 37.92
N THR A 37 44.12 13.70 38.09
CA THR A 37 43.58 12.37 37.75
C THR A 37 42.48 11.98 38.73
N GLY A 38 42.58 12.32 40.02
CA GLY A 38 41.51 12.13 41.00
C GLY A 38 40.26 12.93 40.67
N SER A 39 40.40 14.20 40.25
CA SER A 39 39.26 15.04 39.82
C SER A 39 38.69 14.64 38.45
N LEU A 40 39.49 14.12 37.52
CA LEU A 40 39.03 13.58 36.23
C LEU A 40 38.38 12.20 36.37
N ILE A 41 38.88 11.37 37.28
CA ILE A 41 38.28 10.07 37.59
C ILE A 41 37.00 10.28 38.39
N LEU A 42 36.97 11.13 39.44
CA LEU A 42 35.74 11.43 40.18
C LEU A 42 34.74 12.22 39.35
N GLY A 43 35.18 13.24 38.60
CA GLY A 43 34.29 14.03 37.74
C GLY A 43 33.81 13.27 36.52
N GLY A 44 34.66 12.43 35.92
CA GLY A 44 34.33 11.54 34.82
C GLY A 44 33.47 10.34 35.26
N SER A 45 33.68 9.81 36.46
CA SER A 45 32.79 8.79 37.05
C SER A 45 31.50 9.40 37.56
N LEU A 46 31.48 10.63 38.09
CA LEU A 46 30.23 11.35 38.37
C LEU A 46 29.47 11.67 37.08
N PHE A 47 30.16 12.04 35.99
CA PHE A 47 29.52 12.32 34.70
C PHE A 47 29.05 11.03 34.02
N LEU A 48 29.81 9.94 34.06
CA LEU A 48 29.37 8.64 33.56
C LEU A 48 28.25 8.05 34.42
N THR A 49 28.30 8.22 35.74
CA THR A 49 27.20 7.80 36.60
C THR A 49 26.00 8.71 36.46
N TYR A 50 26.17 10.02 36.25
CA TYR A 50 25.08 10.95 35.97
C TYR A 50 24.47 10.73 34.59
N GLU A 51 25.26 10.54 33.53
CA GLU A 51 24.78 10.17 32.21
C GLU A 51 24.22 8.76 32.23
N ALA A 52 24.76 7.79 32.97
CA ALA A 52 24.12 6.48 33.16
C ALA A 52 22.83 6.59 33.99
N LEU A 53 22.75 7.49 34.97
CA LEU A 53 21.52 7.74 35.74
C LEU A 53 20.50 8.52 34.92
N ALA A 54 20.93 9.47 34.10
CA ALA A 54 20.12 10.30 33.23
C ALA A 54 19.64 9.46 32.05
N LEU A 55 20.48 8.58 31.51
CA LEU A 55 20.15 7.52 30.57
C LEU A 55 19.21 6.51 31.22
N LYS A 56 19.39 6.12 32.49
CA LYS A 56 18.45 5.27 33.25
C LYS A 56 17.12 5.98 33.58
N LYS A 57 17.14 7.31 33.72
CA LYS A 57 15.94 8.15 33.90
C LYS A 57 15.23 8.46 32.58
N SER A 58 15.97 8.54 31.47
CA SER A 58 15.43 8.81 30.14
C SER A 58 15.07 7.53 29.39
N LEU A 59 15.76 6.43 29.66
CA LEU A 59 15.38 5.05 29.36
C LEU A 59 14.77 4.47 30.63
N THR A 60 13.53 4.84 30.93
CA THR A 60 12.67 3.98 31.72
C THR A 60 12.40 2.71 30.90
N LEU A 61 13.34 1.76 30.93
CA LEU A 61 13.09 0.40 30.51
C LEU A 61 12.13 -0.20 31.53
N ASP A 62 10.88 -0.39 31.12
CA ASP A 62 9.91 -1.13 31.91
C ASP A 62 10.53 -2.48 32.30
N THR A 63 10.65 -2.74 33.59
CA THR A 63 11.22 -3.99 34.12
C THR A 63 10.41 -5.22 33.68
N GLN A 64 9.16 -5.06 33.22
CA GLN A 64 8.42 -6.12 32.54
C GLN A 64 9.00 -6.50 31.17
N VAL A 65 9.73 -5.59 30.49
CA VAL A 65 10.43 -5.86 29.22
C VAL A 65 11.64 -6.75 29.45
N VAL A 66 12.32 -6.60 30.59
CA VAL A 66 13.43 -7.49 31.03
C VAL A 66 12.90 -8.85 31.49
N GLU A 67 11.74 -8.92 32.12
CA GLU A 67 11.05 -10.20 32.40
C GLU A 67 10.58 -10.90 31.10
N ARG A 68 10.14 -10.13 30.09
CA ARG A 68 9.86 -10.60 28.72
C ARG A 68 11.10 -11.11 27.98
N GLU A 69 12.30 -10.70 28.39
CA GLU A 69 13.59 -11.16 27.88
C GLU A 69 13.81 -12.66 28.19
N LYS A 70 13.34 -13.15 29.35
CA LYS A 70 13.29 -14.59 29.66
C LYS A 70 12.33 -15.36 28.72
N MET A 71 11.40 -14.65 28.09
CA MET A 71 10.36 -15.19 27.21
C MET A 71 10.57 -14.83 25.74
N LYS A 72 11.78 -14.96 25.17
CA LYS A 72 12.01 -14.99 23.70
C LYS A 72 11.18 -13.96 22.87
N SER A 73 10.94 -12.74 23.36
CA SER A 73 9.96 -11.80 22.76
C SER A 73 10.59 -10.50 22.23
N TYR A 74 9.92 -9.83 21.29
CA TYR A 74 10.40 -8.61 20.62
C TYR A 74 10.44 -7.41 21.58
N ILE A 75 11.54 -6.64 21.54
CA ILE A 75 11.71 -5.39 22.29
C ILE A 75 11.15 -4.22 21.47
N TYR A 76 10.12 -3.54 21.98
CA TYR A 76 9.64 -2.26 21.46
C TYR A 76 10.10 -1.16 22.40
N VAL A 77 10.90 -0.22 21.90
CA VAL A 77 11.39 0.92 22.69
C VAL A 77 10.52 2.13 22.36
N ASN A 78 9.67 2.54 23.30
CA ASN A 78 8.89 3.77 23.16
C ASN A 78 9.77 4.96 23.51
N THR A 79 10.02 5.85 22.54
CA THR A 79 10.67 7.14 22.81
C THR A 79 9.61 8.11 23.32
N VAL A 80 9.57 8.36 24.62
CA VAL A 80 8.73 9.44 25.18
C VAL A 80 9.31 10.79 24.71
N PRO A 81 8.51 11.71 24.13
CA PRO A 81 8.99 13.03 23.77
C PRO A 81 9.39 13.78 25.04
N ILE A 82 10.67 14.17 25.15
CA ILE A 82 11.15 14.98 26.26
C ILE A 82 10.57 16.39 26.11
N ASP A 83 9.76 16.83 27.08
CA ASP A 83 9.22 18.19 27.13
C ASP A 83 10.38 19.20 27.25
N LYS A 84 10.53 20.05 26.24
CA LYS A 84 11.66 20.99 26.11
C LYS A 84 11.53 22.23 27.00
N ARG A 85 10.45 22.36 27.77
CA ARG A 85 10.18 23.58 28.56
C ARG A 85 10.82 23.63 29.94
N GLU A 86 11.28 22.52 30.52
CA GLU A 86 11.68 22.51 31.94
C GLU A 86 13.17 22.80 32.25
N ASN A 87 14.06 23.03 31.28
CA ASN A 87 15.50 23.20 31.60
C ASN A 87 16.17 24.40 30.93
N HIS A 88 15.66 25.61 31.17
CA HIS A 88 16.34 26.86 30.83
C HIS A 88 16.83 27.60 32.07
N GLY A 89 18.03 27.22 32.55
CA GLY A 89 18.74 27.99 33.56
C GLY A 89 20.10 27.39 33.90
N ILE A 90 21.18 28.15 33.68
CA ILE A 90 22.60 27.92 34.07
C ILE A 90 23.27 26.66 33.46
N LEU A 91 22.53 25.57 33.25
CA LEU A 91 22.97 24.27 32.73
C LEU A 91 23.27 24.30 31.21
N TYR A 92 22.58 25.14 30.43
CA TYR A 92 22.79 25.24 28.98
C TYR A 92 24.14 25.90 28.63
N GLN A 93 24.52 26.95 29.36
CA GLN A 93 25.81 27.64 29.19
C GLN A 93 26.97 26.70 29.55
N ALA A 94 26.83 25.96 30.66
CA ALA A 94 27.78 24.93 31.08
C ALA A 94 27.86 23.77 30.07
N ARG A 95 26.73 23.27 29.56
CA ARG A 95 26.69 22.24 28.50
C ARG A 95 27.35 22.70 27.21
N LYS A 96 27.18 23.98 26.83
CA LYS A 96 27.74 24.54 25.60
C LYS A 96 29.26 24.65 25.67
N GLU A 97 29.80 25.15 26.78
CA GLU A 97 31.25 25.25 26.97
C GLU A 97 31.89 23.85 27.17
N LEU A 98 31.20 22.93 27.83
CA LEU A 98 31.66 21.54 27.98
C LEU A 98 31.63 20.77 26.65
N HIS A 99 30.60 20.95 25.81
CA HIS A 99 30.58 20.41 24.45
C HIS A 99 31.71 20.97 23.57
N LYS A 100 32.06 22.25 23.76
CA LYS A 100 33.16 22.90 23.05
C LYS A 100 34.51 22.28 23.47
N ALA A 101 34.67 21.96 24.75
CA ALA A 101 35.84 21.25 25.27
C ALA A 101 35.90 19.80 24.76
N VAL A 102 34.79 19.05 24.81
CA VAL A 102 34.69 17.67 24.30
C VAL A 102 34.93 17.61 22.79
N ARG A 103 34.40 18.56 22.01
CA ARG A 103 34.67 18.64 20.57
C ARG A 103 36.14 18.94 20.28
N LYS A 104 36.82 19.73 21.12
CA LYS A 104 38.27 19.96 21.04
C LYS A 104 39.07 18.70 21.38
N VAL A 105 38.68 17.97 22.43
CA VAL A 105 39.29 16.71 22.82
C VAL A 105 39.09 15.65 21.74
N LEU A 106 37.88 15.49 21.20
CA LEU A 106 37.58 14.58 20.09
C LEU A 106 38.30 14.98 18.81
N ALA A 107 38.42 16.27 18.48
CA ALA A 107 39.21 16.71 17.32
C ALA A 107 40.71 16.47 17.50
N THR A 108 41.22 16.57 18.73
CA THR A 108 42.61 16.27 19.07
C THR A 108 42.85 14.75 19.06
N SER A 109 41.88 13.98 19.57
CA SER A 109 41.87 12.52 19.54
C SER A 109 41.77 12.00 18.11
N ALA A 110 40.93 12.61 17.27
CA ALA A 110 40.81 12.29 15.85
C ALA A 110 42.07 12.63 15.04
N LYS A 111 42.82 13.68 15.43
CA LYS A 111 44.15 13.97 14.85
C LYS A 111 45.23 12.99 15.31
N ILE A 112 45.12 12.45 16.52
CA ILE A 112 46.03 11.41 17.05
C ILE A 112 45.66 10.02 16.50
N LEU A 113 44.38 9.81 16.17
CA LEU A 113 43.80 8.57 15.63
C LEU A 113 43.70 8.56 14.10
N GLN A 114 44.37 9.49 13.40
CA GLN A 114 44.55 9.46 11.94
C GLN A 114 45.63 8.44 11.49
N GLY A 115 45.75 7.32 12.20
CA GLY A 115 46.26 6.07 11.65
C GLY A 115 45.06 5.27 11.11
N PRO A 116 45.20 4.51 10.01
CA PRO A 116 44.05 3.94 9.32
C PRO A 116 43.35 2.94 10.26
N PHE A 117 42.10 3.24 10.66
CA PHE A 117 41.15 2.24 11.17
C PHE A 117 40.61 1.38 10.01
N ALA A 118 41.52 0.91 9.16
CA ALA A 118 41.32 -0.24 8.32
C ALA A 118 42.04 -1.39 9.03
N ASP A 119 41.34 -2.51 9.21
CA ASP A 119 41.90 -3.78 9.67
C ASP A 119 42.24 -3.88 11.16
N THR A 120 41.20 -4.00 12.01
CA THR A 120 41.14 -4.96 13.14
C THR A 120 39.82 -4.85 13.91
N PHE A 121 38.72 -5.32 13.31
CA PHE A 121 37.64 -5.96 14.09
C PHE A 121 37.98 -7.46 14.13
N SER A 122 39.01 -7.84 14.88
CA SER A 122 39.28 -9.25 15.21
C SER A 122 39.62 -9.31 16.68
N THR A 123 39.00 -10.25 17.40
CA THR A 123 39.05 -10.51 18.86
C THR A 123 37.86 -9.98 19.67
N VAL A 124 36.65 -10.07 19.11
CA VAL A 124 35.48 -10.47 19.90
C VAL A 124 35.05 -11.80 19.28
N ASP A 125 34.89 -12.84 20.10
CA ASP A 125 34.40 -14.17 19.68
C ASP A 125 32.94 -14.07 19.18
N LEU A 126 32.74 -13.42 18.03
CA LEU A 126 31.50 -13.46 17.27
C LEU A 126 31.68 -14.59 16.27
N GLU A 127 30.82 -15.61 16.36
CA GLU A 127 30.82 -16.70 15.40
C GLU A 127 30.66 -16.13 13.98
N GLU A 128 31.29 -16.74 12.97
CA GLU A 128 31.40 -16.21 11.59
C GLU A 128 30.04 -15.79 10.98
N HIS A 129 28.96 -16.45 11.41
CA HIS A 129 27.58 -16.17 11.00
C HIS A 129 26.94 -14.96 11.71
N GLU A 130 27.42 -14.54 12.88
CA GLU A 130 26.97 -13.31 13.55
C GLU A 130 27.55 -12.07 12.84
N CYS A 131 28.81 -12.15 12.41
CA CYS A 131 29.42 -11.12 11.56
C CYS A 131 28.62 -10.91 10.28
N ALA A 132 28.12 -11.99 9.66
CA ALA A 132 27.33 -11.90 8.42
C ALA A 132 26.04 -11.07 8.58
N VAL A 133 25.29 -11.22 9.68
CA VAL A 133 24.07 -10.43 9.96
C VAL A 133 24.38 -8.93 9.98
N TRP A 134 25.38 -8.54 10.77
CA TRP A 134 25.74 -7.14 10.96
C TRP A 134 26.36 -6.52 9.71
N LEU A 135 27.13 -7.29 8.94
CA LEU A 135 27.65 -6.86 7.65
C LEU A 135 26.53 -6.59 6.65
N LEU A 136 25.52 -7.48 6.57
CA LEU A 136 24.35 -7.28 5.71
C LEU A 136 23.52 -6.07 6.15
N LEU A 137 23.30 -5.88 7.45
CA LEU A 137 22.60 -4.69 7.99
C LEU A 137 23.38 -3.40 7.72
N ARG A 138 24.71 -3.43 7.81
CA ARG A 138 25.55 -2.29 7.46
C ARG A 138 25.47 -1.98 5.96
N LYS A 139 25.54 -3.03 5.12
CA LYS A 139 25.42 -2.91 3.67
C LYS A 139 24.04 -2.41 3.23
N SER A 140 22.98 -2.81 3.93
CA SER A 140 21.60 -2.34 3.69
C SER A 140 21.39 -0.86 4.05
N ARG A 141 22.32 -0.25 4.79
CA ARG A 141 22.35 1.19 5.11
C ARG A 141 23.38 1.98 4.29
N SER A 142 23.99 1.36 3.28
CA SER A 142 24.93 2.03 2.38
C SER A 142 24.27 3.19 1.63
N ASP A 143 25.04 4.21 1.26
CA ASP A 143 24.55 5.30 0.39
C ASP A 143 24.25 4.80 -1.04
N ASP A 144 24.93 3.74 -1.48
CA ASP A 144 24.71 3.11 -2.78
C ASP A 144 23.44 2.23 -2.79
N SER A 145 22.51 2.56 -3.70
CA SER A 145 21.26 1.83 -3.89
C SER A 145 21.49 0.39 -4.37
N ALA A 146 22.50 0.14 -5.21
CA ALA A 146 22.78 -1.20 -5.70
C ALA A 146 23.30 -2.09 -4.55
N ALA A 147 24.19 -1.57 -3.71
CA ALA A 147 24.65 -2.25 -2.50
C ALA A 147 23.49 -2.58 -1.54
N ARG A 148 22.55 -1.65 -1.33
CA ARG A 148 21.38 -1.91 -0.47
C ARG A 148 20.46 -2.99 -1.04
N ALA A 149 20.14 -2.93 -2.33
CA ALA A 149 19.34 -3.96 -2.99
C ALA A 149 20.03 -5.33 -2.96
N GLN A 150 21.36 -5.35 -3.12
CA GLN A 150 22.14 -6.56 -2.98
C GLN A 150 22.10 -7.13 -1.56
N ALA A 151 22.17 -6.29 -0.52
CA ALA A 151 22.05 -6.73 0.87
C ALA A 151 20.71 -7.43 1.14
N VAL A 152 19.61 -6.85 0.67
CA VAL A 152 18.27 -7.47 0.79
C VAL A 152 18.23 -8.82 0.07
N ARG A 153 18.81 -8.93 -1.14
CA ARG A 153 18.88 -10.21 -1.85
C ARG A 153 19.71 -11.27 -1.11
N GLU A 154 20.84 -10.88 -0.54
CA GLU A 154 21.69 -11.77 0.27
C GLU A 154 20.99 -12.21 1.55
N MET A 155 20.24 -11.32 2.22
CA MET A 155 19.40 -11.68 3.38
C MET A 155 18.36 -12.74 3.03
N LEU A 156 17.75 -12.66 1.83
CA LEU A 156 16.74 -13.62 1.37
C LEU A 156 17.33 -14.95 0.90
N ALA A 157 18.51 -14.91 0.28
CA ALA A 157 19.17 -16.10 -0.27
C ALA A 157 19.75 -17.03 0.82
N ALA A 158 20.00 -16.51 2.02
CA ALA A 158 20.48 -17.30 3.15
C ALA A 158 19.38 -18.25 3.64
N ARG A 159 19.53 -19.55 3.33
CA ARG A 159 18.51 -20.59 3.55
C ARG A 159 18.43 -21.13 4.99
N HIS A 160 19.34 -20.73 5.88
CA HIS A 160 19.45 -21.28 7.24
C HIS A 160 19.75 -20.21 8.29
N TRP A 161 18.98 -19.13 8.31
CA TRP A 161 18.97 -18.23 9.46
C TRP A 161 18.37 -18.95 10.68
N HIS A 162 19.03 -18.82 11.83
CA HIS A 162 18.44 -19.14 13.11
C HIS A 162 17.39 -18.07 13.51
N ASP A 163 16.41 -18.45 14.34
CA ASP A 163 15.34 -17.57 14.80
C ASP A 163 15.83 -16.24 15.39
N TYR A 164 16.96 -16.27 16.13
CA TYR A 164 17.51 -15.05 16.73
C TYR A 164 18.12 -14.11 15.68
N GLN A 165 18.64 -14.62 14.56
CA GLN A 165 19.19 -13.80 13.48
C GLN A 165 18.08 -13.07 12.74
N TYR A 166 16.95 -13.74 12.47
CA TYR A 166 15.75 -13.08 11.95
C TYR A 166 15.30 -11.94 12.87
N ARG A 167 15.25 -12.18 14.18
CA ARG A 167 14.86 -11.16 15.18
C ARG A 167 15.85 -10.00 15.22
N THR A 168 17.14 -10.29 15.15
CA THR A 168 18.19 -9.27 15.11
C THR A 168 18.01 -8.37 13.90
N ILE A 169 17.76 -8.96 12.72
CA ILE A 169 17.46 -8.20 11.50
C ILE A 169 16.15 -7.40 11.67
N ALA A 170 15.09 -8.02 12.17
CA ALA A 170 13.79 -7.36 12.38
C ALA A 170 13.89 -6.15 13.33
N GLN A 171 14.74 -6.22 14.36
CA GLN A 171 14.94 -5.14 15.33
C GLN A 171 15.87 -4.04 14.81
N ALA A 172 16.84 -4.39 13.96
CA ALA A 172 17.87 -3.48 13.50
C ALA A 172 17.65 -2.95 12.09
N CYS A 173 16.73 -3.50 11.29
CA CYS A 173 16.48 -3.04 9.93
C CYS A 173 15.95 -1.59 9.94
N ASP A 174 16.43 -0.78 9.00
CA ASP A 174 15.82 0.52 8.75
C ASP A 174 14.54 0.36 7.92
N LEU A 175 13.78 1.46 7.80
CA LEU A 175 12.51 1.50 7.08
C LEU A 175 12.64 1.00 5.63
N ARG A 176 13.74 1.34 4.94
CA ARG A 176 13.96 0.94 3.55
C ARG A 176 14.20 -0.57 3.43
N THR A 177 15.04 -1.13 4.31
CA THR A 177 15.34 -2.56 4.32
C THR A 177 14.09 -3.38 4.62
N VAL A 178 13.29 -2.99 5.62
CA VAL A 178 12.07 -3.75 5.98
C VAL A 178 11.02 -3.72 4.87
N ILE A 179 10.83 -2.58 4.20
CA ILE A 179 9.95 -2.50 3.02
C ILE A 179 10.50 -3.34 1.87
N GLY A 180 11.83 -3.32 1.65
CA GLY A 180 12.47 -4.15 0.64
C GLY A 180 12.28 -5.65 0.86
N LEU A 181 12.39 -6.10 2.11
CA LEU A 181 12.08 -7.48 2.50
C LEU A 181 10.59 -7.78 2.27
N ALA A 182 9.67 -6.92 2.73
CA ALA A 182 8.23 -7.09 2.53
C ALA A 182 7.81 -7.15 1.05
N ARG A 183 8.56 -6.45 0.18
CA ARG A 183 8.38 -6.47 -1.28
C ARG A 183 9.19 -7.55 -1.98
N SER A 184 9.60 -8.60 -1.29
CA SER A 184 10.31 -9.73 -1.88
C SER A 184 9.50 -11.02 -1.74
N LYS A 185 9.32 -11.73 -2.86
CA LYS A 185 8.43 -12.91 -2.95
C LYS A 185 8.80 -14.02 -1.96
N GLU A 186 10.10 -14.22 -1.74
CA GLU A 186 10.64 -15.30 -0.88
C GLU A 186 10.85 -14.86 0.58
N SER A 187 10.39 -13.67 0.97
CA SER A 187 10.64 -13.16 2.32
C SER A 187 9.99 -14.01 3.40
N ASP A 188 10.74 -14.42 4.42
CA ASP A 188 10.22 -15.06 5.63
C ASP A 188 9.47 -14.02 6.49
N LEU A 189 8.38 -14.42 7.16
CA LEU A 189 7.62 -13.51 8.03
C LEU A 189 8.38 -13.17 9.33
N ARG A 190 9.37 -13.98 9.73
CA ARG A 190 10.22 -13.74 10.90
C ARG A 190 11.12 -12.52 10.76
N PHE A 191 11.29 -11.97 9.54
CA PHE A 191 11.98 -10.70 9.32
C PHE A 191 11.20 -9.48 9.83
N PHE A 192 9.92 -9.63 10.17
CA PHE A 192 9.08 -8.52 10.59
C PHE A 192 8.77 -8.61 12.08
N LEU A 193 8.94 -7.48 12.77
CA LEU A 193 8.44 -7.32 14.14
C LEU A 193 6.92 -7.51 14.12
N ARG A 194 6.38 -8.16 15.14
CA ARG A 194 4.92 -8.22 15.32
C ARG A 194 4.36 -6.79 15.51
N PRO A 195 3.05 -6.57 15.35
CA PRO A 195 2.45 -5.31 15.77
C PRO A 195 2.72 -5.08 17.27
N PRO A 196 3.08 -3.86 17.69
CA PRO A 196 3.26 -3.53 19.11
C PRO A 196 1.95 -3.71 19.89
N PRO A 197 2.01 -3.93 21.21
CA PRO A 197 0.81 -3.96 22.05
C PRO A 197 0.01 -2.66 21.89
N LEU A 198 -1.29 -2.81 21.60
CA LEU A 198 -2.18 -1.67 21.37
C LEU A 198 -2.56 -1.01 22.71
N PRO A 199 -2.60 0.33 22.80
CA PRO A 199 -3.08 1.03 24.00
C PRO A 199 -4.49 0.56 24.39
N SER A 200 -4.79 0.43 25.68
CA SER A 200 -6.15 0.11 26.14
C SER A 200 -7.13 1.16 25.61
N LEU A 201 -8.38 0.73 25.35
CA LEU A 201 -9.46 1.68 25.12
C LEU A 201 -9.63 2.55 26.37
N LYS A 202 -10.16 3.77 26.22
CA LYS A 202 -10.55 4.58 27.37
C LYS A 202 -11.63 3.80 28.13
N GLU A 203 -11.61 3.89 29.46
CA GLU A 203 -12.62 3.25 30.30
C GLU A 203 -14.02 3.60 29.76
N ASP A 204 -14.86 2.57 29.58
CA ASP A 204 -16.22 2.61 29.05
C ASP A 204 -16.41 2.96 27.55
N SER A 205 -15.34 3.14 26.76
CA SER A 205 -15.45 3.41 25.31
C SER A 205 -15.52 2.14 24.45
N THR A 206 -16.48 2.09 23.52
CA THR A 206 -16.55 1.07 22.47
C THR A 206 -15.68 1.45 21.26
N ILE A 207 -15.33 0.48 20.43
CA ILE A 207 -14.56 0.72 19.19
C ILE A 207 -15.34 1.60 18.22
N GLU A 208 -16.66 1.42 18.21
CA GLU A 208 -17.60 2.21 17.44
C GLU A 208 -17.57 3.69 17.85
N GLU A 209 -17.55 3.98 19.16
CA GLU A 209 -17.39 5.35 19.68
C GLU A 209 -16.04 5.96 19.32
N GLU A 210 -14.94 5.21 19.45
CA GLU A 210 -13.61 5.70 19.06
C GLU A 210 -13.53 5.99 17.55
N LEU A 211 -14.19 5.18 16.70
CA LEU A 211 -14.31 5.46 15.26
C LEU A 211 -15.12 6.73 14.98
N ARG A 212 -16.25 6.93 15.67
CA ARG A 212 -17.05 8.16 15.54
C ARG A 212 -16.30 9.38 16.04
N HIS A 213 -15.59 9.27 17.16
CA HIS A 213 -14.75 10.34 17.69
C HIS A 213 -13.63 10.70 16.72
N LEU A 214 -12.98 9.70 16.12
CA LEU A 214 -11.98 9.93 15.09
C LEU A 214 -12.59 10.70 13.91
N LEU A 215 -13.73 10.26 13.38
CA LEU A 215 -14.42 10.94 12.27
C LEU A 215 -14.84 12.37 12.61
N ALA A 216 -15.41 12.57 13.80
CA ALA A 216 -15.82 13.89 14.28
C ALA A 216 -14.64 14.85 14.46
N SER A 217 -13.43 14.33 14.71
CA SER A 217 -12.20 15.14 14.78
C SER A 217 -11.67 15.61 13.42
N LEU A 218 -12.14 15.02 12.32
CA LEU A 218 -11.66 15.35 10.99
C LEU A 218 -12.30 16.65 10.48
N PRO A 219 -11.57 17.46 9.68
CA PRO A 219 -12.11 18.69 9.12
C PRO A 219 -13.37 18.43 8.27
N GLN A 220 -14.40 19.23 8.52
CA GLN A 220 -15.70 19.14 7.83
C GLN A 220 -15.92 20.25 6.78
N THR A 221 -15.02 21.23 6.73
CA THR A 221 -15.08 22.38 5.81
C THR A 221 -14.50 22.02 4.45
N GLU A 222 -15.06 22.56 3.37
CA GLU A 222 -14.57 22.36 1.98
C GLU A 222 -14.59 20.90 1.50
N LEU A 223 -15.46 20.08 2.07
CA LEU A 223 -15.64 18.69 1.68
C LEU A 223 -16.60 18.54 0.49
N ASP A 224 -16.25 17.61 -0.40
CA ASP A 224 -17.14 17.09 -1.43
C ASP A 224 -18.46 16.59 -0.81
N GLU A 225 -19.56 16.74 -1.55
CA GLU A 225 -20.91 16.36 -1.10
C GLU A 225 -20.99 14.92 -0.60
N CYS A 226 -20.28 14.00 -1.24
CA CYS A 226 -20.30 12.60 -0.84
C CYS A 226 -19.53 12.35 0.45
N ILE A 227 -18.43 13.06 0.68
CA ILE A 227 -17.67 12.94 1.94
C ILE A 227 -18.53 13.46 3.09
N ARG A 228 -19.22 14.59 2.91
CA ARG A 228 -20.18 15.10 3.89
C ARG A 228 -21.33 14.13 4.13
N TYR A 229 -21.86 13.51 3.07
CA TYR A 229 -22.93 12.52 3.18
C TYR A 229 -22.50 11.30 4.01
N PHE A 230 -21.38 10.65 3.68
CA PHE A 230 -20.89 9.48 4.42
C PHE A 230 -20.54 9.81 5.87
N THR A 231 -19.97 10.99 6.10
CA THR A 231 -19.63 11.45 7.45
C THR A 231 -20.86 11.75 8.28
N SER A 232 -21.84 12.44 7.70
CA SER A 232 -23.14 12.64 8.35
C SER A 232 -23.78 11.31 8.67
N LEU A 233 -23.84 10.38 7.71
CA LEU A 233 -24.43 9.06 7.89
C LEU A 233 -23.78 8.28 9.05
N ALA A 234 -22.45 8.29 9.12
CA ALA A 234 -21.69 7.65 10.19
C ALA A 234 -21.91 8.29 11.58
N LEU A 235 -22.16 9.61 11.62
CA LEU A 235 -22.34 10.37 12.86
C LEU A 235 -23.81 10.51 13.31
N SER A 236 -24.78 10.46 12.40
CA SER A 236 -26.19 10.81 12.66
C SER A 236 -27.10 9.61 12.94
N GLU A 237 -26.77 8.42 12.46
CA GLU A 237 -27.71 7.28 12.55
C GLU A 237 -27.56 6.53 13.89
N SER A 238 -28.59 6.66 14.74
CA SER A 238 -28.84 5.73 15.83
C SER A 238 -29.23 4.36 15.27
N SER A 239 -29.04 3.32 16.06
CA SER A 239 -29.37 1.93 15.71
C SER A 239 -30.82 1.69 15.23
N GLN A 240 -31.74 2.64 15.44
CA GLN A 240 -33.15 2.54 15.04
C GLN A 240 -33.42 3.02 13.59
N SER A 241 -32.65 3.95 13.04
CA SER A 241 -32.86 4.50 11.68
C SER A 241 -32.49 3.50 10.57
N LEU A 242 -31.46 2.70 10.81
CA LEU A 242 -30.93 1.67 9.91
C LEU A 242 -31.86 0.45 9.77
N ALA A 243 -32.72 0.17 10.76
CA ALA A 243 -33.76 -0.85 10.66
C ALA A 243 -34.83 -0.44 9.64
N ALA A 244 -35.19 0.85 9.59
CA ALA A 244 -36.12 1.40 8.62
C ALA A 244 -35.59 1.38 7.17
N GLN A 245 -34.27 1.50 6.97
CA GLN A 245 -33.67 1.37 5.63
C GLN A 245 -33.49 -0.09 5.16
N LYS A 246 -33.30 -1.05 6.08
CA LYS A 246 -33.33 -2.49 5.73
C LYS A 246 -34.74 -3.00 5.45
N GLY A 247 -35.75 -2.40 6.08
CA GLY A 247 -37.16 -2.57 5.74
C GLY A 247 -37.48 -1.88 4.42
N GLY A 248 -37.03 -2.45 3.31
CA GLY A 248 -37.56 -2.11 1.98
C GLY A 248 -39.05 -2.43 1.97
N LEU A 249 -39.88 -1.44 2.33
CA LEU A 249 -41.32 -1.57 2.33
C LEU A 249 -41.80 -1.48 0.88
N TRP A 250 -42.21 -2.65 0.38
CA TRP A 250 -43.08 -2.76 -0.78
C TRP A 250 -44.36 -1.98 -0.50
N CYS A 251 -44.59 -0.89 -1.23
CA CYS A 251 -45.88 -0.20 -1.25
C CYS A 251 -46.60 -0.50 -2.57
N PHE A 252 -47.19 -1.68 -2.68
CA PHE A 252 -48.37 -1.86 -3.53
C PHE A 252 -49.60 -1.53 -2.67
N GLY A 253 -50.20 -0.36 -2.93
CA GLY A 253 -51.55 0.07 -2.50
C GLY A 253 -52.11 -0.44 -1.15
N GLY A 254 -52.20 0.47 -0.17
CA GLY A 254 -53.09 0.31 0.99
C GLY A 254 -52.42 0.54 2.34
N ASN A 255 -53.14 1.26 3.22
CA ASN A 255 -52.84 1.65 4.60
C ASN A 255 -51.62 0.97 5.26
N GLY A 256 -50.52 1.73 5.37
CA GLY A 256 -49.31 1.33 6.08
C GLY A 256 -49.59 1.14 7.58
N LEU A 257 -49.46 -0.10 8.04
CA LEU A 257 -49.41 -0.43 9.46
C LEU A 257 -47.98 -0.21 10.00
N PRO A 258 -47.83 0.21 11.26
CA PRO A 258 -46.53 0.46 11.90
C PRO A 258 -45.88 -0.88 12.25
N TYR A 259 -45.24 -1.53 11.27
CA TYR A 259 -44.53 -2.80 11.46
C TYR A 259 -43.00 -2.62 11.56
N ALA A 260 -42.51 -1.38 11.61
CA ALA A 260 -41.07 -1.08 11.62
C ALA A 260 -40.46 -0.84 13.02
N GLU A 261 -41.26 -0.85 14.10
CA GLU A 261 -40.76 -0.60 15.46
C GLU A 261 -40.12 -1.83 16.15
N SER A 262 -40.14 -3.01 15.51
CA SER A 262 -39.72 -4.27 16.15
C SER A 262 -38.39 -4.87 15.67
N PHE A 263 -37.62 -4.19 14.81
CA PHE A 263 -36.27 -4.64 14.47
C PHE A 263 -35.25 -3.95 15.38
N GLY A 264 -34.64 -4.77 16.25
CA GLY A 264 -33.70 -4.37 17.30
C GLY A 264 -32.44 -3.67 16.81
N GLU A 265 -31.59 -3.31 17.77
CA GLU A 265 -30.34 -2.59 17.58
C GLU A 265 -29.55 -3.08 16.35
N VAL A 266 -29.12 -2.13 15.52
CA VAL A 266 -28.18 -2.42 14.44
C VAL A 266 -26.95 -3.12 14.98
N PRO A 267 -26.52 -4.22 14.35
CA PRO A 267 -25.26 -4.85 14.71
C PRO A 267 -24.12 -3.84 14.62
N SER A 268 -23.31 -3.70 15.67
CA SER A 268 -22.17 -2.76 15.75
C SER A 268 -21.26 -2.82 14.49
N ALA A 269 -21.09 -4.02 13.91
CA ALA A 269 -20.37 -4.23 12.67
C ALA A 269 -20.87 -3.44 11.44
N ALA A 270 -22.16 -3.07 11.40
CA ALA A 270 -22.71 -2.25 10.33
C ALA A 270 -22.34 -0.78 10.52
N VAL A 271 -22.34 -0.27 11.76
CA VAL A 271 -21.88 1.10 12.05
C VAL A 271 -20.39 1.24 11.75
N GLU A 272 -19.56 0.29 12.19
CA GLU A 272 -18.14 0.26 11.89
C GLU A 272 -17.89 0.34 10.38
N MET A 273 -18.71 -0.34 9.57
CA MET A 273 -18.61 -0.28 8.11
C MET A 273 -18.87 1.13 7.56
N PHE A 274 -19.93 1.82 8.02
CA PHE A 274 -20.21 3.19 7.60
C PHE A 274 -19.09 4.15 8.00
N CYS A 275 -18.56 3.99 9.21
CA CYS A 275 -17.42 4.77 9.67
C CYS A 275 -16.19 4.52 8.79
N LEU A 276 -15.91 3.26 8.45
CA LEU A 276 -14.80 2.89 7.58
C LEU A 276 -14.98 3.43 6.15
N ASP A 277 -16.20 3.39 5.59
CA ASP A 277 -16.48 3.97 4.27
C ASP A 277 -16.24 5.49 4.25
N ALA A 278 -16.64 6.20 5.31
CA ALA A 278 -16.33 7.62 5.48
C ALA A 278 -14.81 7.85 5.63
N LEU A 279 -14.13 7.06 6.46
CA LEU A 279 -12.68 7.15 6.67
C LEU A 279 -11.89 6.88 5.39
N VAL A 280 -12.32 5.95 4.55
CA VAL A 280 -11.71 5.72 3.23
C VAL A 280 -11.71 7.02 2.43
N LYS A 281 -12.84 7.72 2.36
CA LYS A 281 -12.93 8.99 1.61
C LYS A 281 -12.12 10.11 2.24
N HIS A 282 -12.12 10.23 3.57
CA HIS A 282 -11.25 11.19 4.26
C HIS A 282 -9.75 10.88 4.04
N SER A 283 -9.37 9.61 3.98
CA SER A 283 -7.97 9.20 3.76
C SER A 283 -7.44 9.52 2.36
N GLU A 284 -8.31 9.83 1.39
CA GLU A 284 -7.87 10.34 0.08
C GLU A 284 -7.28 11.76 0.18
N ILE A 285 -7.55 12.47 1.28
CA ILE A 285 -7.08 13.84 1.55
C ILE A 285 -5.84 13.79 2.44
N SER A 286 -4.71 14.30 1.94
CA SER A 286 -3.42 14.29 2.63
C SER A 286 -3.48 14.92 4.03
N THR A 287 -4.08 16.11 4.14
CA THR A 287 -4.19 16.83 5.42
C THR A 287 -5.06 16.09 6.44
N HIS A 288 -5.99 15.23 6.00
CA HIS A 288 -6.83 14.43 6.90
C HIS A 288 -6.07 13.20 7.39
N CYS A 289 -5.21 12.61 6.56
CA CYS A 289 -4.32 11.52 6.98
C CYS A 289 -3.45 11.92 8.18
N ASP A 290 -2.98 13.17 8.23
CA ASP A 290 -2.23 13.70 9.37
C ASP A 290 -3.07 13.71 10.66
N LYS A 291 -4.36 14.07 10.57
CA LYS A 291 -5.26 14.06 11.73
C LYS A 291 -5.61 12.63 12.11
N ILE A 292 -5.77 11.73 11.14
CA ILE A 292 -6.02 10.31 11.41
C ILE A 292 -4.84 9.72 12.20
N GLU A 293 -3.60 9.99 11.79
CA GLU A 293 -2.40 9.54 12.51
C GLU A 293 -2.30 10.17 13.90
N ALA A 294 -2.43 11.50 14.00
CA ALA A 294 -2.32 12.22 15.26
C ALA A 294 -3.35 11.81 16.33
N ASN A 295 -4.53 11.35 15.91
CA ASN A 295 -5.59 10.86 16.79
C ASN A 295 -5.55 9.34 17.02
N GLY A 296 -4.42 8.67 16.73
CA GLY A 296 -4.26 7.24 17.01
C GLY A 296 -4.99 6.31 16.04
N GLY A 297 -5.34 6.81 14.86
CA GLY A 297 -6.08 6.05 13.84
C GLY A 297 -5.34 4.81 13.35
N LEU A 298 -4.00 4.82 13.31
CA LEU A 298 -3.23 3.63 12.93
C LEU A 298 -3.46 2.47 13.90
N GLN A 299 -3.50 2.73 15.22
CA GLN A 299 -3.70 1.73 16.26
C GLN A 299 -5.16 1.26 16.28
N LEU A 300 -6.12 2.17 16.10
CA LEU A 300 -7.55 1.84 16.01
C LEU A 300 -7.83 0.93 14.81
N LEU A 301 -7.27 1.24 13.65
CA LEU A 301 -7.40 0.43 12.44
C LEU A 301 -6.76 -0.95 12.61
N GLN A 302 -5.64 -1.07 13.33
CA GLN A 302 -5.05 -2.38 13.66
C GLN A 302 -5.95 -3.22 14.57
N ARG A 303 -6.58 -2.58 15.57
CA ARG A 303 -7.54 -3.25 16.45
C ARG A 303 -8.71 -3.83 15.64
N LEU A 304 -9.31 -3.03 14.77
CA LEU A 304 -10.39 -3.46 13.87
C LEU A 304 -9.93 -4.57 12.92
N TYR A 305 -8.72 -4.46 12.36
CA TYR A 305 -8.16 -5.48 11.48
C TYR A 305 -8.01 -6.83 12.20
N GLN A 306 -7.61 -6.82 13.47
CA GLN A 306 -7.48 -8.03 14.28
C GLN A 306 -8.83 -8.63 14.70
N LEU A 307 -9.84 -7.80 14.97
CA LEU A 307 -11.17 -8.24 15.39
C LEU A 307 -12.00 -8.81 14.24
N HIS A 308 -11.87 -8.22 13.04
CA HIS A 308 -12.70 -8.57 11.89
C HIS A 308 -11.94 -9.36 10.83
N LYS A 309 -11.05 -10.28 11.24
CA LYS A 309 -10.27 -11.13 10.32
C LYS A 309 -11.17 -11.88 9.33
N ASP A 310 -12.35 -12.31 9.78
CA ASP A 310 -13.30 -13.06 8.98
C ASP A 310 -14.25 -12.19 8.13
N CYS A 311 -14.06 -10.86 8.12
CA CYS A 311 -14.89 -9.93 7.34
C CYS A 311 -14.07 -9.24 6.25
N PRO A 312 -13.99 -9.80 5.03
CA PRO A 312 -13.19 -9.25 3.93
C PRO A 312 -13.52 -7.80 3.58
N LYS A 313 -14.77 -7.36 3.79
CA LYS A 313 -15.19 -5.97 3.55
C LYS A 313 -14.50 -4.98 4.50
N VAL A 314 -14.42 -5.32 5.79
CA VAL A 314 -13.73 -4.49 6.81
C VAL A 314 -12.23 -4.48 6.50
N GLN A 315 -11.63 -5.65 6.29
CA GLN A 315 -10.21 -5.81 5.94
C GLN A 315 -9.84 -4.97 4.71
N ARG A 316 -10.67 -5.02 3.66
CA ARG A 316 -10.51 -4.22 2.44
C ARG A 316 -10.49 -2.73 2.74
N ASN A 317 -11.48 -2.21 3.47
CA ASN A 317 -11.57 -0.77 3.73
C ASN A 317 -10.41 -0.28 4.60
N ILE A 318 -9.97 -1.06 5.59
CA ILE A 318 -8.79 -0.75 6.39
C ILE A 318 -7.53 -0.68 5.51
N MET A 319 -7.30 -1.68 4.66
CA MET A 319 -6.17 -1.71 3.74
C MET A 319 -6.21 -0.57 2.71
N ARG A 320 -7.41 -0.12 2.33
CA ARG A 320 -7.60 1.07 1.49
C ARG A 320 -7.13 2.34 2.20
N ILE A 321 -7.54 2.54 3.45
CA ILE A 321 -7.14 3.68 4.28
C ILE A 321 -5.61 3.70 4.44
N ILE A 322 -4.99 2.59 4.86
CA ILE A 322 -3.54 2.53 5.05
C ILE A 322 -2.78 2.79 3.75
N GLY A 323 -3.24 2.25 2.62
CA GLY A 323 -2.57 2.50 1.33
C GLY A 323 -2.76 3.94 0.81
N ASN A 324 -3.84 4.63 1.21
CA ASN A 324 -4.00 6.05 0.93
C ASN A 324 -3.07 6.90 1.81
N MET A 325 -2.96 6.58 3.10
CA MET A 325 -1.99 7.22 3.99
C MET A 325 -0.56 7.03 3.49
N ALA A 326 -0.22 5.86 2.95
CA ALA A 326 1.10 5.55 2.38
C ALA A 326 1.49 6.40 1.15
N LEU A 327 0.56 7.13 0.52
CA LEU A 327 0.90 8.11 -0.52
C LEU A 327 1.68 9.31 0.03
N ASN A 328 1.56 9.54 1.34
CA ASN A 328 2.19 10.64 2.08
C ASN A 328 3.50 10.15 2.70
N GLU A 329 4.63 10.64 2.16
CA GLU A 329 5.97 10.15 2.51
C GLU A 329 6.35 10.44 3.96
N HIS A 330 5.85 11.54 4.54
CA HIS A 330 6.07 11.86 5.95
C HIS A 330 5.36 10.90 6.92
N LEU A 331 4.32 10.19 6.47
CA LEU A 331 3.62 9.18 7.28
C LEU A 331 4.26 7.79 7.19
N HIS A 332 5.30 7.60 6.37
CA HIS A 332 5.95 6.30 6.22
C HIS A 332 6.54 5.79 7.54
N SER A 333 7.24 6.65 8.27
CA SER A 333 7.83 6.27 9.57
C SER A 333 6.76 5.85 10.60
N PRO A 334 5.69 6.65 10.85
CA PRO A 334 4.57 6.22 11.70
C PRO A 334 3.95 4.88 11.30
N ILE A 335 3.68 4.67 10.00
CA ILE A 335 3.07 3.41 9.49
C ILE A 335 3.97 2.21 9.77
N VAL A 336 5.30 2.35 9.56
CA VAL A 336 6.25 1.26 9.84
C VAL A 336 6.40 1.02 11.33
N GLN A 337 6.54 2.07 12.13
CA GLN A 337 6.71 1.97 13.59
C GLN A 337 5.49 1.39 14.29
N SER A 338 4.28 1.66 13.78
CA SER A 338 3.08 1.05 14.31
C SER A 338 2.97 -0.44 13.96
N GLY A 339 3.85 -1.01 13.13
CA GLY A 339 3.86 -2.44 12.80
C GLY A 339 2.97 -2.83 11.61
N TRP A 340 2.51 -1.89 10.78
CA TRP A 340 1.72 -2.26 9.59
C TRP A 340 2.50 -3.07 8.57
N VAL A 341 3.82 -2.94 8.50
CA VAL A 341 4.63 -3.66 7.50
C VAL A 341 4.56 -5.18 7.69
N SER A 342 4.46 -5.67 8.93
CA SER A 342 4.30 -7.11 9.17
C SER A 342 2.93 -7.61 8.67
N ILE A 343 1.88 -6.85 8.93
CA ILE A 343 0.51 -7.14 8.48
C ILE A 343 0.46 -7.14 6.94
N LEU A 344 1.10 -6.15 6.31
CA LEU A 344 1.17 -6.04 4.86
C LEU A 344 1.98 -7.19 4.24
N ALA A 345 3.10 -7.59 4.86
CA ALA A 345 3.92 -8.71 4.39
C ALA A 345 3.18 -10.05 4.49
N GLU A 346 2.34 -10.24 5.51
CA GLU A 346 1.44 -11.38 5.63
C GLU A 346 0.32 -11.33 4.57
N ALA A 347 -0.36 -10.18 4.44
CA ALA A 347 -1.42 -9.95 3.46
C ALA A 347 -0.96 -10.16 2.01
N MET A 348 0.30 -9.81 1.68
CA MET A 348 0.92 -10.10 0.37
C MET A 348 0.95 -11.59 0.01
N LYS A 349 0.88 -12.48 1.01
CA LYS A 349 0.87 -13.94 0.85
C LYS A 349 -0.53 -14.54 0.94
N SER A 350 -1.56 -13.72 1.16
CA SER A 350 -2.95 -14.16 1.23
C SER A 350 -3.42 -14.77 -0.09
N GLN A 351 -4.29 -15.78 0.01
CA GLN A 351 -5.00 -16.33 -1.15
C GLN A 351 -6.10 -15.38 -1.64
N ASP A 352 -6.58 -14.47 -0.77
CA ASP A 352 -7.50 -13.42 -1.19
C ASP A 352 -6.75 -12.38 -2.04
N ILE A 353 -7.11 -12.36 -3.32
CA ILE A 353 -6.52 -11.45 -4.29
C ILE A 353 -6.75 -9.98 -3.99
N MET A 354 -7.87 -9.61 -3.37
CA MET A 354 -8.18 -8.23 -3.00
C MET A 354 -7.21 -7.75 -1.92
N GLU A 355 -7.04 -8.57 -0.88
CA GLU A 355 -6.16 -8.29 0.24
C GLU A 355 -4.70 -8.17 -0.23
N ALA A 356 -4.21 -9.18 -0.96
CA ALA A 356 -2.85 -9.17 -1.50
C ALA A 356 -2.60 -7.97 -2.43
N SER A 357 -3.60 -7.55 -3.22
CA SER A 357 -3.44 -6.42 -4.15
C SER A 357 -3.45 -5.07 -3.44
N HIS A 358 -4.26 -4.89 -2.39
CA HIS A 358 -4.18 -3.68 -1.57
C HIS A 358 -2.86 -3.62 -0.78
N ALA A 359 -2.39 -4.76 -0.24
CA ALA A 359 -1.09 -4.83 0.40
C ALA A 359 0.05 -4.47 -0.56
N ALA A 360 0.01 -4.99 -1.80
CA ALA A 360 0.97 -4.67 -2.85
C ALA A 360 1.00 -3.18 -3.18
N ARG A 361 -0.19 -2.56 -3.33
CA ARG A 361 -0.33 -1.11 -3.55
C ARG A 361 0.30 -0.31 -2.41
N THR A 362 -0.04 -0.64 -1.16
CA THR A 362 0.46 0.04 0.02
C THR A 362 1.98 -0.07 0.12
N LEU A 363 2.54 -1.27 0.00
CA LEU A 363 3.99 -1.48 0.04
C LEU A 363 4.71 -0.77 -1.11
N ALA A 364 4.14 -0.76 -2.32
CA ALA A 364 4.71 -0.02 -3.45
C ALA A 364 4.74 1.50 -3.17
N ASN A 365 3.71 2.05 -2.53
CA ASN A 365 3.67 3.46 -2.13
C ASN A 365 4.68 3.79 -1.01
N LEU A 366 4.88 2.86 -0.05
CA LEU A 366 5.93 2.98 0.98
C LEU A 366 7.35 2.89 0.40
N ASP A 367 7.53 2.16 -0.70
CA ASP A 367 8.84 1.92 -1.32
C ASP A 367 9.30 3.07 -2.23
N ARG A 368 9.82 4.15 -1.65
CA ARG A 368 10.41 5.27 -2.40
C ARG A 368 11.84 5.00 -2.91
N GLU A 369 12.40 3.84 -2.59
CA GLU A 369 13.72 3.45 -3.07
C GLU A 369 13.66 2.91 -4.50
N THR A 370 12.66 2.08 -4.80
CA THR A 370 12.51 1.45 -6.13
C THR A 370 11.34 1.97 -6.95
N VAL A 371 10.34 2.59 -6.30
CA VAL A 371 9.13 3.09 -6.98
C VAL A 371 9.05 4.60 -6.82
N ARG A 372 8.95 5.30 -7.96
CA ARG A 372 8.73 6.76 -7.97
C ARG A 372 7.26 7.09 -8.16
N GLU A 373 6.55 6.22 -8.87
CA GLU A 373 5.13 6.30 -9.14
C GLU A 373 4.29 6.25 -7.86
N LYS A 374 3.12 6.87 -7.91
CA LYS A 374 2.15 6.89 -6.81
C LYS A 374 0.87 6.20 -7.26
N TYR A 375 0.53 5.10 -6.59
CA TYR A 375 -0.64 4.30 -6.89
C TYR A 375 -1.81 4.72 -6.00
N GLN A 376 -2.66 5.60 -6.54
CA GLN A 376 -3.86 6.08 -5.85
C GLN A 376 -4.93 5.00 -5.73
N ASP A 377 -5.96 5.25 -4.91
CA ASP A 377 -7.06 4.29 -4.75
C ASP A 377 -7.78 3.99 -6.06
N GLY A 378 -8.04 2.70 -6.24
CA GLY A 378 -8.53 2.12 -7.50
C GLY A 378 -7.45 1.79 -8.53
N VAL A 379 -6.16 2.11 -8.31
CA VAL A 379 -5.07 1.70 -9.22
C VAL A 379 -4.36 0.46 -8.66
N TYR A 380 -4.61 -0.70 -9.24
CA TYR A 380 -4.03 -1.97 -8.80
C TYR A 380 -2.87 -2.39 -9.69
N VAL A 381 -1.69 -2.56 -9.09
CA VAL A 381 -0.54 -3.18 -9.75
C VAL A 381 -0.69 -4.69 -9.65
N LEU A 382 -1.01 -5.34 -10.76
CA LEU A 382 -1.15 -6.79 -10.83
C LEU A 382 0.21 -7.47 -11.05
N HIS A 383 1.10 -6.82 -11.80
CA HIS A 383 2.46 -7.30 -12.04
C HIS A 383 3.41 -6.14 -12.39
N PRO A 384 4.65 -6.10 -11.88
CA PRO A 384 5.15 -6.90 -10.76
C PRO A 384 4.63 -6.37 -9.40
N GLN A 385 4.22 -7.27 -8.51
CA GLN A 385 3.83 -6.88 -7.14
C GLN A 385 5.07 -6.71 -6.22
N TYR A 386 6.10 -7.51 -6.47
CA TYR A 386 7.37 -7.51 -5.75
C TYR A 386 8.44 -6.67 -6.47
N ARG A 387 9.53 -6.33 -5.77
CA ARG A 387 10.73 -5.77 -6.40
C ARG A 387 11.25 -6.75 -7.46
N THR A 388 11.62 -6.23 -8.62
CA THR A 388 12.21 -7.01 -9.70
C THR A 388 13.46 -6.30 -10.22
N SER A 389 14.47 -7.07 -10.60
CA SER A 389 15.64 -6.56 -11.32
C SER A 389 15.42 -6.53 -12.83
N GLN A 390 14.35 -7.16 -13.33
CA GLN A 390 14.02 -7.14 -14.75
C GLN A 390 13.46 -5.76 -15.13
N PRO A 391 13.94 -5.15 -16.23
CA PRO A 391 13.41 -3.89 -16.68
C PRO A 391 11.96 -4.06 -17.15
N ILE A 392 11.10 -3.13 -16.75
CA ILE A 392 9.74 -3.02 -17.25
C ILE A 392 9.76 -2.31 -18.59
N LYS A 393 9.39 -3.02 -19.65
CA LYS A 393 9.47 -2.52 -21.04
C LYS A 393 8.19 -1.83 -21.51
N ALA A 394 7.03 -2.24 -21.03
CA ALA A 394 5.73 -1.69 -21.45
C ALA A 394 4.65 -1.85 -20.38
N ASP A 395 3.57 -1.07 -20.49
CA ASP A 395 2.38 -1.11 -19.65
C ASP A 395 1.20 -1.77 -20.40
N VAL A 396 0.46 -2.65 -19.71
CA VAL A 396 -0.86 -3.12 -20.15
C VAL A 396 -1.90 -2.74 -19.11
N LEU A 397 -2.86 -1.92 -19.54
CA LEU A 397 -3.88 -1.32 -18.68
C LEU A 397 -5.22 -1.98 -18.88
N PHE A 398 -5.82 -2.45 -17.79
CA PHE A 398 -7.11 -3.11 -17.77
C PHE A 398 -8.19 -2.18 -17.20
N VAL A 399 -9.18 -1.81 -18.02
CA VAL A 399 -10.27 -0.88 -17.68
C VAL A 399 -11.62 -1.58 -17.76
N HIS A 400 -12.22 -1.88 -16.62
CA HIS A 400 -13.49 -2.64 -16.57
C HIS A 400 -14.69 -1.82 -17.04
N GLY A 401 -15.83 -2.47 -17.26
CA GLY A 401 -17.11 -1.82 -17.59
C GLY A 401 -18.02 -1.56 -16.39
N LEU A 402 -19.27 -1.22 -16.67
CA LEU A 402 -20.29 -0.94 -15.66
C LEU A 402 -20.58 -2.17 -14.79
N MET A 403 -20.74 -1.98 -13.47
CA MET A 403 -20.83 -3.04 -12.45
C MET A 403 -19.66 -4.04 -12.43
N GLY A 404 -18.57 -3.71 -13.13
CA GLY A 404 -17.30 -4.41 -13.07
C GLY A 404 -16.47 -4.01 -11.86
N ALA A 405 -15.35 -4.71 -11.71
CA ALA A 405 -14.26 -4.39 -10.79
C ALA A 405 -13.01 -5.13 -11.28
N ALA A 406 -11.82 -4.72 -10.86
CA ALA A 406 -10.55 -5.32 -11.31
C ALA A 406 -10.57 -6.87 -11.26
N PHE A 407 -11.01 -7.45 -10.15
CA PHE A 407 -11.00 -8.90 -9.95
C PHE A 407 -12.35 -9.57 -10.27
N LYS A 408 -13.37 -8.79 -10.61
CA LYS A 408 -14.66 -9.30 -11.07
C LYS A 408 -14.67 -9.45 -12.60
N THR A 409 -14.13 -8.48 -13.32
CA THR A 409 -14.14 -8.46 -14.78
C THR A 409 -13.06 -9.35 -15.35
N TRP A 410 -11.84 -9.31 -14.80
CA TRP A 410 -10.66 -9.97 -15.37
C TRP A 410 -10.35 -11.34 -14.74
N ARG A 411 -11.39 -12.08 -14.34
CA ARG A 411 -11.27 -13.43 -13.75
C ARG A 411 -11.48 -14.53 -14.79
N GLN A 412 -11.12 -15.77 -14.47
CA GLN A 412 -11.48 -16.92 -15.29
C GLN A 412 -13.00 -17.15 -15.25
N GLN A 413 -13.57 -17.67 -16.36
CA GLN A 413 -15.00 -17.97 -16.43
C GLN A 413 -15.42 -18.90 -15.29
N ASP A 414 -16.57 -18.61 -14.69
CA ASP A 414 -17.14 -19.49 -13.67
C ASP A 414 -17.64 -20.76 -14.38
N ASN A 415 -17.33 -21.93 -13.83
CA ASN A 415 -17.72 -23.21 -14.41
C ASN A 415 -18.79 -23.84 -13.51
N ASP A 416 -19.98 -24.14 -14.05
CA ASP A 416 -21.13 -24.65 -13.29
C ASP A 416 -20.86 -26.05 -12.67
N GLN A 417 -19.84 -26.77 -13.15
CA GLN A 417 -19.49 -28.12 -12.69
C GLN A 417 -18.78 -28.17 -11.32
N VAL A 418 -18.27 -27.06 -10.79
CA VAL A 418 -17.50 -27.06 -9.52
C VAL A 418 -18.40 -27.20 -8.28
N LEU A 419 -19.73 -27.14 -8.42
CA LEU A 419 -20.66 -27.29 -7.31
C LEU A 419 -21.00 -28.76 -6.96
N ASN A 420 -20.68 -29.73 -7.83
CA ASN A 420 -21.08 -31.14 -7.64
C ASN A 420 -19.92 -32.14 -7.53
N ASP A 421 -18.67 -31.75 -7.82
CA ASP A 421 -17.54 -32.66 -7.66
C ASP A 421 -16.86 -32.43 -6.31
N GLN A 422 -16.90 -33.47 -5.48
CA GLN A 422 -16.10 -33.57 -4.26
C GLN A 422 -14.65 -33.23 -4.58
N VAL A 423 -14.13 -32.24 -3.85
CA VAL A 423 -12.73 -31.86 -3.65
C VAL A 423 -11.74 -32.82 -4.33
N SER A 424 -11.57 -32.66 -5.65
CA SER A 424 -10.43 -33.22 -6.35
C SER A 424 -9.24 -32.33 -6.05
N GLU A 425 -8.11 -32.93 -5.65
CA GLU A 425 -6.85 -32.33 -5.16
C GLU A 425 -6.14 -31.32 -6.10
N ASP A 426 -6.81 -30.82 -7.14
CA ASP A 426 -6.23 -29.93 -8.15
C ASP A 426 -6.81 -28.50 -8.04
N GLU A 427 -6.68 -27.87 -6.87
CA GLU A 427 -6.90 -26.41 -6.65
C GLU A 427 -6.00 -25.53 -7.57
N SER A 428 -5.13 -26.14 -8.38
CA SER A 428 -4.16 -25.48 -9.25
C SER A 428 -4.71 -24.94 -10.58
N ARG A 429 -5.97 -25.23 -10.96
CA ARG A 429 -6.50 -24.90 -12.30
C ARG A 429 -7.27 -23.59 -12.43
N TYR A 430 -7.87 -23.05 -11.36
CA TYR A 430 -8.64 -21.80 -11.43
C TYR A 430 -7.79 -20.57 -11.12
N THR A 431 -8.00 -19.46 -11.84
CA THR A 431 -7.39 -18.16 -11.52
C THR A 431 -8.44 -17.10 -11.22
N ALA A 432 -8.32 -16.47 -10.05
CA ALA A 432 -9.12 -15.32 -9.67
C ALA A 432 -8.86 -14.06 -10.52
N CYS A 433 -7.71 -13.98 -11.20
CA CYS A 433 -7.39 -12.86 -12.10
C CYS A 433 -6.37 -13.30 -13.16
N TRP A 434 -6.83 -13.55 -14.38
CA TRP A 434 -5.98 -14.08 -15.45
C TRP A 434 -4.87 -13.10 -15.90
N PRO A 435 -5.02 -11.75 -15.84
CA PRO A 435 -3.90 -10.86 -16.12
C PRO A 435 -2.77 -10.98 -15.09
N LYS A 436 -3.12 -11.16 -13.80
CA LYS A 436 -2.15 -11.32 -12.70
C LYS A 436 -1.39 -12.65 -12.79
N THR A 437 -2.02 -13.71 -13.31
CA THR A 437 -1.43 -15.05 -13.33
C THR A 437 -0.89 -15.45 -14.70
N TRP A 438 -1.76 -15.55 -15.71
CA TRP A 438 -1.39 -16.05 -17.03
C TRP A 438 -0.56 -15.03 -17.81
N LEU A 439 -1.05 -13.79 -17.91
CA LEU A 439 -0.36 -12.74 -18.70
C LEU A 439 0.97 -12.33 -18.07
N ALA A 440 1.01 -12.16 -16.75
CA ALA A 440 2.25 -11.88 -16.01
C ALA A 440 3.32 -12.96 -16.22
N ARG A 441 2.91 -14.24 -16.27
CA ARG A 441 3.83 -15.36 -16.55
C ARG A 441 4.29 -15.39 -18.00
N ASP A 442 3.38 -15.13 -18.94
CA ASP A 442 3.67 -15.21 -20.37
C ASP A 442 4.48 -14.00 -20.88
N CYS A 443 4.43 -12.87 -20.16
CA CYS A 443 5.11 -11.62 -20.48
C CYS A 443 5.66 -10.93 -19.20
N PRO A 444 6.74 -11.45 -18.60
CA PRO A 444 7.24 -11.00 -17.28
C PRO A 444 7.85 -9.58 -17.29
N THR A 445 8.21 -9.05 -18.45
CA THR A 445 8.76 -7.69 -18.62
C THR A 445 7.68 -6.60 -18.74
N LEU A 446 6.40 -6.98 -18.69
CA LEU A 446 5.30 -6.02 -18.68
C LEU A 446 5.01 -5.53 -17.28
N ARG A 447 4.50 -4.32 -17.16
CA ARG A 447 3.76 -3.87 -15.97
C ARG A 447 2.28 -3.93 -16.30
N ILE A 448 1.54 -4.66 -15.49
CA ILE A 448 0.11 -4.90 -15.66
C ILE A 448 -0.62 -4.15 -14.58
N ILE A 449 -1.50 -3.23 -14.98
CA ILE A 449 -2.29 -2.40 -14.08
C ILE A 449 -3.76 -2.62 -14.40
N SER A 450 -4.58 -2.80 -13.37
CA SER A 450 -6.04 -2.71 -13.50
C SER A 450 -6.54 -1.49 -12.74
N VAL A 451 -7.49 -0.77 -13.34
CA VAL A 451 -8.17 0.33 -12.66
C VAL A 451 -9.56 -0.08 -12.20
N GLU A 452 -9.94 0.42 -11.04
CA GLU A 452 -11.29 0.36 -10.49
C GLU A 452 -11.83 1.77 -10.31
N TYR A 453 -13.10 1.94 -10.65
CA TYR A 453 -13.83 3.17 -10.46
C TYR A 453 -15.28 2.85 -10.11
N ASP A 454 -15.89 3.67 -9.26
CA ASP A 454 -17.22 3.42 -8.70
C ASP A 454 -18.28 3.53 -9.79
N THR A 455 -18.92 2.43 -10.19
CA THR A 455 -19.97 2.41 -11.22
C THR A 455 -21.22 1.69 -10.74
N SER A 456 -22.41 2.21 -11.07
CA SER A 456 -23.69 1.57 -10.75
C SER A 456 -24.61 1.57 -11.97
N LEU A 457 -25.38 0.48 -12.18
CA LEU A 457 -26.45 0.43 -13.21
C LEU A 457 -27.63 1.34 -12.86
N SER A 458 -27.81 1.63 -11.57
CA SER A 458 -28.95 2.36 -11.03
C SER A 458 -28.48 3.37 -10.01
N ASP A 459 -29.09 4.56 -10.00
CA ASP A 459 -28.85 5.58 -8.97
C ASP A 459 -29.26 5.05 -7.57
N TRP A 460 -30.17 4.05 -7.48
CA TRP A 460 -30.51 3.39 -6.20
C TRP A 460 -29.37 2.58 -5.59
N ARG A 461 -28.40 2.17 -6.39
CA ARG A 461 -27.20 1.44 -5.94
C ARG A 461 -25.97 2.33 -5.89
N ALA A 462 -26.10 3.64 -6.15
CA ALA A 462 -25.00 4.56 -5.94
C ALA A 462 -24.66 4.58 -4.45
N ARG A 463 -23.39 4.39 -4.10
CA ARG A 463 -22.95 4.40 -2.69
C ARG A 463 -23.24 5.76 -2.05
N CYS A 464 -23.17 6.83 -2.84
CA CYS A 464 -23.56 8.18 -2.49
C CYS A 464 -24.71 8.63 -3.41
N PRO A 465 -25.90 8.98 -2.89
CA PRO A 465 -27.05 9.42 -3.70
C PRO A 465 -26.79 10.68 -4.53
N MET A 466 -25.81 11.48 -4.13
CA MET A 466 -25.40 12.72 -4.81
C MET A 466 -24.33 12.49 -5.90
N GLU A 467 -23.74 11.30 -5.99
CA GLU A 467 -22.62 11.02 -6.91
C GLU A 467 -23.10 10.76 -8.34
N ARG A 468 -23.33 11.84 -9.09
CA ARG A 468 -23.63 11.77 -10.53
C ARG A 468 -22.42 12.16 -11.36
N LYS A 469 -21.48 11.22 -11.51
CA LYS A 469 -20.24 11.44 -12.30
C LYS A 469 -20.43 11.02 -13.75
N SER A 470 -20.20 11.94 -14.68
CA SER A 470 -20.22 11.66 -16.13
C SER A 470 -19.00 10.86 -16.59
N ILE A 471 -19.07 10.28 -17.80
CA ILE A 471 -17.93 9.65 -18.48
C ILE A 471 -16.74 10.63 -18.58
N ALA A 472 -17.01 11.92 -18.83
CA ALA A 472 -15.98 12.95 -18.90
C ALA A 472 -15.29 13.23 -17.55
N PHE A 473 -16.03 13.24 -16.45
CA PHE A 473 -15.44 13.41 -15.12
C PHE A 473 -14.54 12.21 -14.78
N ARG A 474 -15.05 10.99 -14.97
CA ARG A 474 -14.35 9.75 -14.60
C ARG A 474 -13.11 9.51 -15.44
N SER A 475 -13.19 9.76 -16.75
CA SER A 475 -12.03 9.69 -17.62
C SER A 475 -10.93 10.66 -17.16
N ASN A 476 -11.27 11.91 -16.83
CA ASN A 476 -10.27 12.86 -16.29
C ASN A 476 -9.70 12.40 -14.94
N GLU A 477 -10.53 11.83 -14.06
CA GLU A 477 -10.08 11.30 -12.77
C GLU A 477 -9.11 10.13 -12.95
N LEU A 478 -9.48 9.15 -13.77
CA LEU A 478 -8.65 7.99 -14.09
C LEU A 478 -7.36 8.40 -14.79
N LEU A 479 -7.42 9.33 -15.76
CA LEU A 479 -6.24 9.82 -16.47
C LEU A 479 -5.22 10.45 -15.51
N ARG A 480 -5.70 11.24 -14.53
CA ARG A 480 -4.84 11.83 -13.50
C ARG A 480 -4.20 10.76 -12.61
N LYS A 481 -4.98 9.77 -12.16
CA LYS A 481 -4.52 8.64 -11.36
C LYS A 481 -3.47 7.81 -12.11
N LEU A 482 -3.73 7.51 -13.38
CA LEU A 482 -2.82 6.75 -14.24
C LEU A 482 -1.53 7.52 -14.53
N ARG A 483 -1.61 8.84 -14.78
CA ARG A 483 -0.41 9.66 -14.96
C ARG A 483 0.45 9.70 -13.69
N ALA A 484 -0.16 9.81 -12.51
CA ALA A 484 0.55 9.71 -11.23
C ALA A 484 1.21 8.32 -11.03
N ALA A 485 0.61 7.27 -11.60
CA ALA A 485 1.17 5.92 -11.66
C ALA A 485 2.21 5.74 -12.79
N GLY A 486 2.68 6.82 -13.44
CA GLY A 486 3.70 6.78 -14.49
C GLY A 486 3.24 6.17 -15.81
N VAL A 487 1.93 6.12 -16.06
CA VAL A 487 1.40 5.68 -17.35
C VAL A 487 1.72 6.72 -18.42
N GLY A 488 2.16 6.23 -19.58
CA GLY A 488 2.63 7.06 -20.68
C GLY A 488 4.14 7.37 -20.64
N ASP A 489 4.88 6.91 -19.62
CA ASP A 489 6.35 7.01 -19.61
C ASP A 489 7.03 5.87 -20.40
N ARG A 490 6.26 4.82 -20.72
CA ARG A 490 6.67 3.66 -21.51
C ARG A 490 5.53 3.24 -22.45
N PRO A 491 5.78 2.43 -23.49
CA PRO A 491 4.75 1.93 -24.41
C PRO A 491 3.54 1.35 -23.67
N VAL A 492 2.33 1.64 -24.15
CA VAL A 492 1.06 1.32 -23.49
C VAL A 492 0.12 0.57 -24.42
N ILE A 493 -0.49 -0.51 -23.91
CA ILE A 493 -1.68 -1.14 -24.50
C ILE A 493 -2.86 -0.98 -23.55
N TRP A 494 -3.99 -0.57 -24.11
CA TRP A 494 -5.25 -0.44 -23.38
C TRP A 494 -6.13 -1.66 -23.63
N VAL A 495 -6.52 -2.36 -22.58
CA VAL A 495 -7.47 -3.47 -22.63
C VAL A 495 -8.70 -3.05 -21.85
N SER A 496 -9.85 -3.03 -22.51
CA SER A 496 -11.05 -2.47 -21.90
C SER A 496 -12.31 -3.24 -22.24
N HIS A 497 -13.28 -3.20 -21.34
CA HIS A 497 -14.55 -3.90 -21.48
C HIS A 497 -15.71 -2.91 -21.36
N SER A 498 -16.70 -3.03 -22.26
CA SER A 498 -17.94 -2.27 -22.19
C SER A 498 -17.69 -0.76 -22.01
N MET A 499 -18.35 -0.09 -21.05
CA MET A 499 -18.15 1.34 -20.76
C MET A 499 -16.70 1.74 -20.53
N GLY A 500 -15.83 0.83 -20.08
CA GLY A 500 -14.41 1.10 -19.88
C GLY A 500 -13.70 1.54 -21.17
N GLY A 501 -14.11 1.02 -22.34
CA GLY A 501 -13.55 1.44 -23.62
C GLY A 501 -13.92 2.86 -24.02
N LEU A 502 -15.11 3.33 -23.63
CA LEU A 502 -15.50 4.73 -23.83
C LEU A 502 -14.70 5.68 -22.94
N LEU A 503 -14.40 5.26 -21.71
CA LEU A 503 -13.49 6.00 -20.84
C LEU A 503 -12.09 6.08 -21.44
N VAL A 504 -11.56 4.99 -22.00
CA VAL A 504 -10.25 4.99 -22.70
C VAL A 504 -10.26 5.99 -23.86
N LYS A 505 -11.27 5.97 -24.73
CA LYS A 505 -11.40 6.95 -25.82
C LYS A 505 -11.39 8.39 -25.30
N LYS A 506 -12.20 8.65 -24.27
CA LYS A 506 -12.32 9.99 -23.69
C LYS A 506 -11.01 10.43 -23.04
N MET A 507 -10.32 9.54 -22.31
CA MET A 507 -9.01 9.81 -21.71
C MET A 507 -7.97 10.20 -22.77
N LEU A 508 -7.89 9.47 -23.89
CA LEU A 508 -6.94 9.75 -24.95
C LEU A 508 -7.26 11.06 -25.69
N LEU A 509 -8.53 11.35 -25.91
CA LEU A 509 -8.93 12.65 -26.46
C LEU A 509 -8.57 13.81 -25.52
N GLU A 510 -8.86 13.70 -24.23
CA GLU A 510 -8.49 14.73 -23.25
C GLU A 510 -6.96 14.87 -23.10
N ALA A 511 -6.22 13.77 -23.13
CA ALA A 511 -4.75 13.79 -23.14
C ALA A 511 -4.19 14.46 -24.41
N SER A 512 -4.83 14.26 -25.57
CA SER A 512 -4.40 14.90 -26.82
C SER A 512 -4.51 16.42 -26.82
N ARG A 513 -5.38 16.99 -25.98
CA ARG A 513 -5.61 18.43 -25.83
C ARG A 513 -4.62 19.09 -24.86
N LYS A 514 -3.86 18.29 -24.11
CA LYS A 514 -2.99 18.70 -23.03
C LYS A 514 -1.53 18.37 -23.36
N PRO A 515 -0.68 19.36 -23.68
CA PRO A 515 0.72 19.13 -24.05
C PRO A 515 1.50 18.30 -23.02
N GLU A 516 1.20 18.47 -21.74
CA GLU A 516 1.81 17.75 -20.63
C GLU A 516 1.46 16.25 -20.58
N LEU A 517 0.42 15.82 -21.31
CA LEU A 517 0.00 14.42 -21.45
C LEU A 517 0.31 13.85 -22.83
N SER A 518 1.07 14.58 -23.66
CA SER A 518 1.46 14.13 -25.00
C SER A 518 2.16 12.76 -25.01
N THR A 519 2.92 12.45 -23.94
CA THR A 519 3.62 11.17 -23.78
C THR A 519 2.66 9.98 -23.69
N VAL A 520 1.48 10.16 -23.09
CA VAL A 520 0.43 9.13 -23.05
C VAL A 520 0.00 8.74 -24.46
N ILE A 521 -0.10 9.73 -25.36
CA ILE A 521 -0.51 9.51 -26.74
C ILE A 521 0.63 8.88 -27.56
N SER A 522 1.83 9.46 -27.51
CA SER A 522 2.98 8.95 -28.29
C SER A 522 3.38 7.54 -27.91
N ASN A 523 3.17 7.15 -26.65
CA ASN A 523 3.48 5.80 -26.18
C ASN A 523 2.31 4.84 -26.27
N THR A 524 1.09 5.27 -26.61
CA THR A 524 0.00 4.34 -26.87
C THR A 524 0.27 3.56 -28.16
N ARG A 525 0.34 2.24 -28.07
CA ARG A 525 0.62 1.34 -29.22
C ARG A 525 -0.62 0.68 -29.77
N GLY A 526 -1.55 0.30 -28.90
CA GLY A 526 -2.78 -0.34 -29.33
C GLY A 526 -3.85 -0.45 -28.26
N MET A 527 -5.02 -0.91 -28.71
CA MET A 527 -6.22 -1.03 -27.89
C MET A 527 -6.94 -2.36 -28.18
N VAL A 528 -7.40 -3.02 -27.13
CA VAL A 528 -8.28 -4.18 -27.17
C VAL A 528 -9.61 -3.79 -26.55
N PHE A 529 -10.68 -3.90 -27.33
CA PHE A 529 -12.04 -3.56 -26.93
C PHE A 529 -12.88 -4.84 -26.83
N TYR A 530 -13.33 -5.17 -25.62
CA TYR A 530 -14.29 -6.25 -25.37
C TYR A 530 -15.68 -5.67 -25.25
N SER A 531 -16.55 -5.92 -26.24
CA SER A 531 -17.97 -5.56 -26.19
C SER A 531 -18.22 -4.09 -25.85
N VAL A 532 -17.45 -3.18 -26.46
CA VAL A 532 -17.57 -1.76 -26.16
C VAL A 532 -18.65 -1.15 -27.04
N PRO A 533 -19.70 -0.51 -26.48
CA PRO A 533 -20.78 0.07 -27.27
C PRO A 533 -20.36 1.39 -27.91
N HIS A 534 -19.53 1.34 -28.95
CA HIS A 534 -18.98 2.53 -29.62
C HIS A 534 -20.07 3.41 -30.22
N ARG A 535 -21.20 2.84 -30.64
CA ARG A 535 -22.38 3.56 -31.17
C ARG A 535 -23.57 3.56 -30.20
N GLY A 536 -23.34 3.18 -28.94
CA GLY A 536 -24.36 3.10 -27.89
C GLY A 536 -24.97 1.72 -27.77
N SER A 537 -25.68 1.50 -26.67
CA SER A 537 -26.29 0.20 -26.38
C SER A 537 -27.81 0.34 -26.32
N HIS A 538 -28.52 -0.73 -26.64
CA HIS A 538 -29.98 -0.78 -26.45
C HIS A 538 -30.38 -0.85 -24.97
N LEU A 539 -29.42 -0.80 -24.04
CA LEU A 539 -29.67 -0.83 -22.60
C LEU A 539 -30.61 0.29 -22.11
N ALA A 540 -30.61 1.44 -22.79
CA ALA A 540 -31.44 2.59 -22.43
C ALA A 540 -32.80 2.64 -23.13
N GLU A 541 -33.03 1.76 -24.11
CA GLU A 541 -34.25 1.74 -24.94
C GLU A 541 -35.35 0.82 -24.37
N PHE A 542 -35.14 0.19 -23.21
CA PHE A 542 -36.20 -0.64 -22.60
C PHE A 542 -37.44 0.18 -22.22
N SER A 543 -38.56 -0.53 -22.17
CA SER A 543 -39.89 0.04 -21.91
C SER A 543 -39.87 0.99 -20.73
N VAL A 544 -40.71 2.03 -20.81
CA VAL A 544 -40.89 3.03 -19.75
C VAL A 544 -41.04 2.37 -18.37
N ASN A 545 -41.73 1.21 -18.31
CA ASN A 545 -41.90 0.41 -17.09
C ASN A 545 -40.60 -0.22 -16.57
N VAL A 546 -39.70 -0.69 -17.44
CA VAL A 546 -38.37 -1.21 -17.05
C VAL A 546 -37.42 -0.07 -16.67
N ARG A 547 -37.52 1.10 -17.30
CA ARG A 547 -36.76 2.30 -16.91
C ARG A 547 -37.19 2.85 -15.54
N TYR A 548 -38.49 2.85 -15.23
CA TYR A 548 -39.01 3.17 -13.90
C TYR A 548 -38.69 2.08 -12.86
N LEU A 549 -38.53 0.81 -13.27
CA LEU A 549 -38.10 -0.26 -12.37
C LEU A 549 -36.59 -0.24 -12.10
N LEU A 550 -35.77 0.35 -12.98
CA LEU A 550 -34.30 0.28 -12.87
C LEU A 550 -33.62 1.61 -12.51
N PHE A 551 -34.29 2.77 -12.60
CA PHE A 551 -33.72 4.10 -12.34
C PHE A 551 -32.27 4.23 -12.84
N PRO A 552 -32.05 4.15 -14.17
CA PRO A 552 -30.71 4.01 -14.74
C PRO A 552 -29.81 5.18 -14.35
N SER A 553 -28.56 4.88 -14.01
CA SER A 553 -27.59 5.92 -13.62
C SER A 553 -27.29 6.89 -14.77
N LEU A 554 -26.70 8.05 -14.46
CA LEU A 554 -26.30 9.03 -15.47
C LEU A 554 -25.46 8.41 -16.59
N GLU A 555 -24.57 7.48 -16.24
CA GLU A 555 -23.73 6.78 -17.20
C GLU A 555 -24.54 5.90 -18.14
N VAL A 556 -25.53 5.17 -17.63
CA VAL A 556 -26.44 4.38 -18.45
C VAL A 556 -27.24 5.28 -19.40
N LYS A 557 -27.60 6.50 -18.95
CA LYS A 557 -28.23 7.50 -19.82
C LYS A 557 -27.27 7.99 -20.91
N GLU A 558 -26.01 8.25 -20.59
CA GLU A 558 -24.99 8.65 -21.58
C GLU A 558 -24.68 7.53 -22.60
N LEU A 559 -24.86 6.26 -22.19
CA LEU A 559 -24.70 5.05 -23.00
C LEU A 559 -25.89 4.72 -23.93
N SER A 560 -26.94 5.55 -23.92
CA SER A 560 -28.11 5.36 -24.77
C SER A 560 -27.72 5.36 -26.25
N LYS A 561 -28.32 4.45 -27.02
CA LYS A 561 -28.24 4.48 -28.48
C LYS A 561 -28.67 5.87 -28.99
N ASP A 562 -27.92 6.38 -29.97
CA ASP A 562 -28.08 7.72 -30.55
C ASP A 562 -27.87 8.92 -29.59
N SER A 563 -27.25 8.71 -28.43
CA SER A 563 -26.79 9.79 -27.55
C SER A 563 -25.87 10.77 -28.31
N PRO A 564 -26.20 12.08 -28.37
CA PRO A 564 -25.36 13.07 -29.06
C PRO A 564 -23.93 13.13 -28.50
N ALA A 565 -23.78 12.94 -27.19
CA ALA A 565 -22.49 12.93 -26.52
C ALA A 565 -21.62 11.74 -26.97
N LEU A 566 -22.24 10.56 -27.14
CA LEU A 566 -21.53 9.36 -27.56
C LEU A 566 -21.16 9.40 -29.05
N LYS A 567 -22.06 9.92 -29.89
CA LYS A 567 -21.76 10.16 -31.31
C LYS A 567 -20.60 11.13 -31.48
N THR A 568 -20.63 12.26 -30.75
CA THR A 568 -19.51 13.22 -30.74
C THR A 568 -18.21 12.57 -30.27
N LEU A 569 -18.26 11.75 -29.21
CA LEU A 569 -17.08 11.03 -28.72
C LEU A 569 -16.50 10.08 -29.78
N GLN A 570 -17.36 9.35 -30.50
CA GLN A 570 -16.96 8.46 -31.57
C GLN A 570 -16.32 9.22 -32.73
N ASP A 571 -16.97 10.26 -33.22
CA ASP A 571 -16.50 11.06 -34.36
C ASP A 571 -15.16 11.75 -34.04
N ASP A 572 -15.04 12.36 -32.86
CA ASP A 572 -13.80 12.97 -32.38
C ASP A 572 -12.67 11.93 -32.26
N PHE A 573 -12.98 10.75 -31.72
CA PHE A 573 -11.99 9.69 -31.54
C PHE A 573 -11.50 9.14 -32.88
N LEU A 574 -12.39 8.91 -33.85
CA LEU A 574 -12.01 8.44 -35.18
C LEU A 574 -11.11 9.46 -35.90
N LYS A 575 -11.46 10.75 -35.81
CA LYS A 575 -10.63 11.83 -36.35
C LYS A 575 -9.26 11.86 -35.70
N PHE A 576 -9.20 11.70 -34.38
CA PHE A 576 -7.95 11.64 -33.62
C PHE A 576 -7.10 10.41 -33.96
N ALA A 577 -7.72 9.23 -34.10
CA ALA A 577 -7.01 7.97 -34.31
C ALA A 577 -6.43 7.82 -35.71
N LYS A 578 -7.01 8.49 -36.72
CA LYS A 578 -6.63 8.40 -38.14
C LYS A 578 -5.13 8.61 -38.38
N ASP A 579 -4.50 9.50 -37.63
CA ASP A 579 -3.10 9.90 -37.83
C ASP A 579 -2.13 9.24 -36.83
N LYS A 580 -2.59 8.32 -35.98
CA LYS A 580 -1.81 7.80 -34.85
C LYS A 580 -1.32 6.35 -34.98
N ASN A 581 -1.68 5.67 -36.07
CA ASN A 581 -1.28 4.29 -36.38
C ASN A 581 -1.42 3.31 -35.19
N PHE A 582 -2.50 3.45 -34.42
CA PHE A 582 -2.79 2.54 -33.31
C PHE A 582 -3.28 1.20 -33.85
N GLN A 583 -2.77 0.10 -33.31
CA GLN A 583 -3.36 -1.21 -33.56
C GLN A 583 -4.63 -1.34 -32.73
N VAL A 584 -5.72 -1.84 -33.32
CA VAL A 584 -6.99 -2.02 -32.62
C VAL A 584 -7.53 -3.42 -32.86
N LEU A 585 -8.01 -4.05 -31.80
CA LEU A 585 -8.68 -5.36 -31.81
C LEU A 585 -10.01 -5.26 -31.08
N ASN A 586 -11.10 -5.60 -31.75
CA ASN A 586 -12.46 -5.55 -31.20
C ASN A 586 -13.01 -6.97 -31.07
N PHE A 587 -13.45 -7.35 -29.89
CA PHE A 587 -14.26 -8.54 -29.63
C PHE A 587 -15.69 -8.13 -29.36
N VAL A 588 -16.65 -8.92 -29.83
CA VAL A 588 -18.07 -8.70 -29.55
C VAL A 588 -18.78 -9.99 -29.16
N GLU A 589 -19.69 -9.89 -28.20
CA GLU A 589 -20.56 -11.00 -27.80
C GLU A 589 -21.55 -11.35 -28.91
N THR A 590 -21.90 -12.63 -29.05
CA THR A 590 -23.01 -13.05 -29.93
C THR A 590 -24.19 -13.62 -29.16
N LEU A 591 -23.99 -14.00 -27.89
CA LEU A 591 -25.06 -14.56 -27.04
C LEU A 591 -25.71 -13.51 -26.15
N PRO A 592 -27.03 -13.60 -25.91
CA PRO A 592 -27.70 -12.73 -24.94
C PRO A 592 -27.24 -13.04 -23.52
N THR A 593 -27.20 -12.00 -22.68
CA THR A 593 -26.92 -12.06 -21.26
C THR A 593 -28.23 -12.13 -20.47
N SER A 594 -28.34 -13.09 -19.55
CA SER A 594 -29.47 -13.16 -18.62
C SER A 594 -29.31 -12.13 -17.49
N ILE A 595 -30.28 -11.23 -17.36
CA ILE A 595 -30.40 -10.26 -16.26
C ILE A 595 -31.58 -10.71 -15.38
N GLY A 596 -31.28 -11.35 -14.26
CA GLY A 596 -32.31 -12.02 -13.44
C GLY A 596 -32.88 -13.27 -14.14
N SER A 597 -34.03 -13.76 -13.66
CA SER A 597 -34.65 -15.00 -14.18
C SER A 597 -35.45 -14.81 -15.47
N MET A 598 -35.88 -13.58 -15.78
CA MET A 598 -36.89 -13.34 -16.83
C MET A 598 -36.38 -12.55 -18.04
N ILE A 599 -35.22 -11.89 -17.96
CA ILE A 599 -34.76 -10.98 -19.03
C ILE A 599 -33.50 -11.55 -19.67
N LYS A 600 -33.56 -11.88 -20.96
CA LYS A 600 -32.39 -12.19 -21.79
C LYS A 600 -32.17 -11.03 -22.75
N LEU A 601 -30.98 -10.45 -22.69
CA LEU A 601 -30.65 -9.25 -23.44
C LEU A 601 -29.31 -9.36 -24.15
N HIS A 602 -29.30 -9.01 -25.43
CA HIS A 602 -28.07 -8.69 -26.14
C HIS A 602 -27.61 -7.28 -25.75
N VAL A 603 -26.51 -7.19 -24.98
CA VAL A 603 -26.10 -5.95 -24.31
C VAL A 603 -25.49 -4.97 -25.31
N VAL A 604 -24.58 -5.44 -26.17
CA VAL A 604 -23.95 -4.65 -27.21
C VAL A 604 -24.08 -5.36 -28.56
N PRO A 605 -24.90 -4.83 -29.50
CA PRO A 605 -24.97 -5.34 -30.87
C PRO A 605 -23.63 -5.26 -31.59
N VAL A 606 -23.44 -6.15 -32.56
CA VAL A 606 -22.25 -6.20 -33.44
C VAL A 606 -21.99 -4.87 -34.12
N GLU A 607 -23.03 -4.19 -34.61
CA GLU A 607 -22.91 -2.89 -35.29
C GLU A 607 -22.44 -1.78 -34.34
N SER A 608 -22.74 -1.92 -33.05
CA SER A 608 -22.28 -0.96 -32.03
C SER A 608 -20.87 -1.26 -31.53
N ALA A 609 -20.47 -2.53 -31.49
CA ALA A 609 -19.12 -2.93 -31.15
C ALA A 609 -18.11 -2.63 -32.27
N ASP A 610 -18.58 -2.44 -33.51
CA ASP A 610 -17.72 -2.06 -34.62
C ASP A 610 -17.26 -0.60 -34.51
N LEU A 611 -15.97 -0.42 -34.22
CA LEU A 611 -15.32 0.89 -34.19
C LEU A 611 -15.18 1.49 -35.59
N GLY A 612 -15.08 0.65 -36.63
CA GLY A 612 -14.64 1.02 -37.98
C GLY A 612 -13.11 1.09 -38.13
N ILE A 613 -12.35 0.65 -37.12
CA ILE A 613 -10.88 0.56 -37.14
C ILE A 613 -10.45 -0.76 -36.49
N GLY A 614 -9.55 -1.48 -37.15
CA GLY A 614 -9.01 -2.75 -36.66
C GLY A 614 -9.92 -3.94 -36.94
N ASP A 615 -9.52 -5.12 -36.46
CA ASP A 615 -10.29 -6.35 -36.62
C ASP A 615 -11.53 -6.34 -35.70
N LEU A 616 -12.67 -6.84 -36.20
CA LEU A 616 -13.86 -7.15 -35.39
C LEU A 616 -14.07 -8.66 -35.38
N ILE A 617 -14.06 -9.25 -34.18
CA ILE A 617 -14.18 -10.69 -33.99
C ILE A 617 -15.40 -10.99 -33.12
N PRO A 618 -16.47 -11.55 -33.72
CA PRO A 618 -17.59 -12.11 -32.97
C PRO A 618 -17.17 -13.36 -32.20
N VAL A 619 -17.63 -13.50 -30.95
CA VAL A 619 -17.30 -14.64 -30.08
C VAL A 619 -18.57 -15.16 -29.42
N ASP A 620 -18.72 -16.49 -29.43
CA ASP A 620 -19.91 -17.22 -28.94
C ASP A 620 -20.01 -17.31 -27.41
N VAL A 621 -20.12 -16.14 -26.79
CA VAL A 621 -20.23 -15.93 -25.35
C VAL A 621 -21.17 -14.76 -25.07
N ASN A 622 -21.63 -14.65 -23.83
CA ASN A 622 -22.43 -13.50 -23.38
C ASN A 622 -21.54 -12.32 -22.94
N HIS A 623 -22.15 -11.16 -22.71
CA HIS A 623 -21.46 -9.91 -22.35
C HIS A 623 -20.65 -9.99 -21.04
N LEU A 624 -21.02 -10.89 -20.11
CA LEU A 624 -20.32 -11.07 -18.84
C LEU A 624 -19.11 -12.00 -18.97
N ASN A 625 -19.08 -12.88 -19.98
CA ASN A 625 -18.02 -13.87 -20.18
C ASN A 625 -17.04 -13.49 -21.29
N ILE A 626 -17.37 -12.50 -22.13
CA ILE A 626 -16.50 -12.02 -23.22
C ILE A 626 -15.08 -11.62 -22.80
N CYS A 627 -14.88 -11.22 -21.54
CA CYS A 627 -13.58 -10.84 -20.97
C CYS A 627 -13.03 -11.85 -19.94
N LYS A 628 -13.68 -13.02 -19.82
CA LYS A 628 -13.33 -14.10 -18.89
C LYS A 628 -13.02 -15.38 -19.66
N PRO A 629 -11.80 -15.55 -20.17
CA PRO A 629 -11.44 -16.78 -20.86
C PRO A 629 -11.58 -17.97 -19.91
N GLU A 630 -12.13 -19.08 -20.41
CA GLU A 630 -12.38 -20.30 -19.62
C GLU A 630 -11.10 -20.95 -19.11
N LYS A 631 -10.02 -20.84 -19.89
CA LYS A 631 -8.71 -21.44 -19.64
C LYS A 631 -7.64 -20.73 -20.45
N LYS A 632 -6.38 -20.98 -20.14
CA LYS A 632 -5.23 -20.30 -20.77
C LYS A 632 -5.15 -20.53 -22.28
N ASP A 633 -5.54 -21.69 -22.79
CA ASP A 633 -5.56 -22.01 -24.22
C ASP A 633 -6.83 -21.52 -24.94
N ALA A 634 -7.78 -20.91 -24.23
CA ALA A 634 -9.00 -20.37 -24.83
C ALA A 634 -8.70 -19.24 -25.83
N PHE A 635 -9.54 -19.17 -26.88
CA PHE A 635 -9.39 -18.23 -27.99
C PHE A 635 -9.22 -16.76 -27.54
N LEU A 636 -10.09 -16.29 -26.64
CA LEU A 636 -10.07 -14.91 -26.14
C LEU A 636 -8.70 -14.52 -25.54
N TYR A 637 -8.12 -15.40 -24.71
CA TYR A 637 -6.81 -15.15 -24.12
C TYR A 637 -5.71 -15.24 -25.17
N GLN A 638 -5.68 -16.30 -25.97
CA GLN A 638 -4.62 -16.53 -26.96
C GLN A 638 -4.56 -15.42 -28.02
N ARG A 639 -5.71 -14.96 -28.51
CA ARG A 639 -5.77 -13.86 -29.48
C ARG A 639 -5.33 -12.54 -28.85
N THR A 640 -5.71 -12.26 -27.60
CA THR A 640 -5.26 -11.07 -26.87
C THR A 640 -3.76 -11.09 -26.59
N LEU A 641 -3.23 -12.23 -26.13
CA LEU A 641 -1.80 -12.40 -25.89
C LEU A 641 -0.99 -12.20 -27.18
N ARG A 642 -1.46 -12.77 -28.29
CA ARG A 642 -0.85 -12.59 -29.61
C ARG A 642 -0.83 -11.12 -30.01
N PHE A 643 -1.96 -10.42 -29.90
CA PHE A 643 -2.05 -8.99 -30.18
C PHE A 643 -1.06 -8.16 -29.35
N ILE A 644 -0.97 -8.43 -28.04
CA ILE A 644 -0.04 -7.73 -27.14
C ILE A 644 1.42 -7.94 -27.59
N ARG A 645 1.80 -9.18 -27.92
CA ARG A 645 3.16 -9.52 -28.35
C ARG A 645 3.52 -8.92 -29.71
N GLU A 646 2.62 -9.00 -30.68
CA GLU A 646 2.82 -8.44 -32.03
C GLU A 646 2.90 -6.91 -31.98
N THR A 647 2.01 -6.27 -31.21
CA THR A 647 1.97 -4.80 -31.05
C THR A 647 3.21 -4.27 -30.36
N LEU A 648 3.76 -5.00 -29.38
CA LEU A 648 4.96 -4.61 -28.63
C LEU A 648 6.25 -5.26 -29.12
N ALA A 649 6.26 -5.97 -30.25
CA ALA A 649 7.43 -6.76 -30.68
C ALA A 649 8.72 -5.94 -30.67
N LYS A 650 8.69 -4.74 -31.27
CA LYS A 650 9.82 -3.79 -31.31
C LYS A 650 10.18 -3.24 -29.94
N ASP A 651 9.21 -3.05 -29.05
CA ASP A 651 9.41 -2.50 -27.71
C ASP A 651 9.92 -3.58 -26.73
N LEU A 652 9.70 -4.87 -27.02
CA LEU A 652 10.13 -6.00 -26.19
C LEU A 652 11.50 -6.57 -26.56
N GLU A 653 11.94 -6.40 -27.81
CA GLU A 653 13.26 -6.82 -28.30
C GLU A 653 14.39 -5.90 -27.83
N ASN A 654 14.12 -4.58 -27.76
CA ASN A 654 15.01 -3.56 -27.20
C ASN A 654 14.93 -3.53 -25.67
#